data_AF-A0A5J6PAL8-F1
#
_entry.id   AF-A0A5J6PAL8-F1
#
_cell.length_a   1.000
_cell.length_b   1.000
_cell.length_c   1.000
_cell.angle_alpha   90.00
_cell.angle_beta   90.00
_cell.angle_gamma   90.00
#
_symmetry.space_group_name_H-M   'P 1'
#
loop_
_entity.id
_entity.type
_entity.pdbx_description
1 polymer ?
#
loop_
_entity_poly.entity_id
_entity_poly.type
_entity_poly.pdbx_seq_one_letter_code
_entity_poly.pdbx_strand_id
1 'polypeptide(L)'
;MKNHEYGFKPGLSHSLLGIALLGLVGCGGSGGGNSNNSSVPASSSLASSAAVSSSSAASSAAPTWELVWSDEFNGTTIDMGKWGFEKNCWGGGNNEQQCYTDRPANSFVADGVLNIVAQREDFTGSDSPEGESPTTKTLPYTSARLRTKNIKEWTFGRFEIRAKLPAGQGTWPAIWMLPTNSPYGSWASSGEIDIMEAVNLKVVTNGSAPEAHVHGTLHFGRNWPGNVNSGADYLLPNNANPADDFHTYAVEWEEGEIRWYVDDVHFATQRETGWYGQYMQDGVLKDAPVGAPFDRFSKFHLLLNLAVGGNWAGNVNNKGVDESVFPQKMLVDFVRVYQCSANPSTGKGCATIGANAELVAGHQRPVIGAVKLPGPPLFTMFDNDLAGGLSFDSYNPDGVISHSEIAESGRGDVWNIVKSGANGNAYFKVAGDPTDMRGWSGDSELIFDYKVNSKADGAKLLVKLDSGWPAVSDVSVPVTDLGVWKEYRITLDDLLDNGNSLAAGKATLASIVNTFVVDPSAAMNVSFDNVRIEGKASSGVDEFAKLPLFTLYDTSIASGLQVQSYNPSGQISSSEVDDGAHGKVFKVVKTGPDGNVFFNVISGPANLNHWSAKGELVFDFKVNSKAADTKLLIKMDSGWPNVSDVTVPLPADGVWTEYRIGVADLIDNGNSVSCCPGIAKLNSITNLFVMEPSGAIDVVFDNVRLVEKQ
;
A
#
# COMPACT_ATOMS: atom_id res chain seq x y z
N MET A 1 3.34 -4.94 17.30
CA MET A 1 4.77 -4.81 17.01
C MET A 1 5.02 -3.51 16.30
N LYS A 2 5.30 -2.43 17.06
CA LYS A 2 5.93 -1.25 16.48
C LYS A 2 7.39 -1.64 16.18
N ASN A 3 7.72 -1.86 14.92
CA ASN A 3 9.11 -1.86 14.49
C ASN A 3 9.44 -0.42 14.12
N HIS A 4 10.17 0.27 15.00
CA HIS A 4 10.75 1.57 14.67
C HIS A 4 12.06 1.32 13.93
N GLU A 5 12.05 1.34 12.60
CA GLU A 5 13.28 1.47 11.81
C GLU A 5 13.68 2.94 11.76
N TYR A 6 14.39 3.41 12.79
CA TYR A 6 15.08 4.70 12.72
C TYR A 6 16.34 4.53 11.86
N GLY A 7 16.29 5.01 10.62
CA GLY A 7 17.46 5.10 9.76
C GLY A 7 18.49 6.06 10.34
N PHE A 8 19.58 5.52 10.90
CA PHE A 8 20.74 6.29 11.31
C PHE A 8 21.29 7.07 10.09
N LYS A 9 21.17 8.40 10.08
CA LYS A 9 21.95 9.26 9.19
C LYS A 9 23.36 9.40 9.79
N PRO A 10 24.44 8.92 9.13
CA PRO A 10 25.79 9.20 9.60
C PRO A 10 26.08 10.69 9.46
N GLY A 11 26.51 11.32 10.55
CA GLY A 11 26.86 12.74 10.59
C GLY A 11 27.99 13.08 9.63
N LEU A 12 27.76 14.09 8.78
CA LEU A 12 28.79 14.71 7.96
C LEU A 12 29.76 15.51 8.86
N SER A 13 30.99 15.01 9.00
CA SER A 13 32.07 15.78 9.62
C SER A 13 32.41 16.98 8.73
N HIS A 14 32.19 18.20 9.24
CA HIS A 14 32.69 19.42 8.62
C HIS A 14 34.19 19.54 8.89
N SER A 15 35.01 19.18 7.90
CA SER A 15 36.44 19.49 7.91
C SER A 15 36.64 20.99 7.65
N LEU A 16 37.16 21.70 8.65
CA LEU A 16 37.73 23.04 8.47
C LEU A 16 38.86 22.98 7.44
N LEU A 17 38.72 23.72 6.34
CA LEU A 17 39.86 24.13 5.52
C LEU A 17 40.06 25.63 5.68
N GLY A 18 41.12 26.00 6.40
CA GLY A 18 41.64 27.36 6.41
C GLY A 18 42.33 27.67 5.09
N ILE A 19 42.03 28.84 4.53
CA ILE A 19 42.88 29.48 3.52
C ILE A 19 43.10 30.92 3.95
N ALA A 20 44.38 31.27 4.05
CA ALA A 20 44.88 32.57 4.49
C ALA A 20 44.96 33.58 3.33
N LEU A 21 44.63 34.83 3.70
CA LEU A 21 45.11 36.15 3.28
C LEU A 21 45.86 36.36 1.95
N LEU A 22 45.38 37.38 1.22
CA LEU A 22 46.09 38.55 0.63
C LEU A 22 44.96 39.52 0.18
N GLY A 23 44.81 40.80 0.54
CA GLY A 23 45.71 41.86 0.95
C GLY A 23 45.67 42.97 -0.11
N LEU A 24 45.02 44.13 0.15
CA LEU A 24 45.42 45.50 -0.29
C LEU A 24 44.33 46.58 -0.02
N VAL A 25 44.64 47.43 0.97
CA VAL A 25 44.61 48.91 1.04
C VAL A 25 43.60 49.72 0.19
N GLY A 26 42.87 50.61 0.87
CA GLY A 26 42.28 51.83 0.29
C GLY A 26 41.76 52.80 1.37
N CYS A 27 42.41 53.96 1.50
CA CYS A 27 42.22 55.00 2.52
C CYS A 27 40.98 55.91 2.35
N GLY A 28 40.62 56.57 3.46
CA GLY A 28 39.96 57.90 3.48
C GLY A 28 38.54 57.86 4.04
N GLY A 29 38.11 58.67 5.02
CA GLY A 29 38.68 59.87 5.60
C GLY A 29 37.54 60.85 5.97
N SER A 30 37.28 60.96 7.27
CA SER A 30 36.74 62.09 8.07
C SER A 30 35.70 63.10 7.55
N GLY A 31 34.79 63.42 8.49
CA GLY A 31 34.20 64.75 8.71
C GLY A 31 32.75 64.86 8.25
N GLY A 32 31.77 65.36 8.99
CA GLY A 32 31.74 66.12 10.23
C GLY A 32 30.49 67.02 10.20
N GLY A 33 29.93 67.34 11.38
CA GLY A 33 29.24 68.63 11.58
C GLY A 33 27.76 68.74 11.19
N ASN A 34 26.90 68.43 12.17
CA ASN A 34 25.94 69.33 12.82
C ASN A 34 25.02 70.28 12.01
N SER A 35 23.79 70.37 12.55
CA SER A 35 22.98 71.57 12.80
C SER A 35 21.72 71.84 11.95
N ASN A 36 20.60 71.63 12.64
CA ASN A 36 19.55 72.60 12.96
C ASN A 36 18.71 73.27 11.84
N ASN A 37 17.41 72.95 11.95
CA ASN A 37 16.32 73.88 12.30
C ASN A 37 15.83 74.81 11.18
N SER A 38 14.52 74.79 10.92
CA SER A 38 13.64 75.99 10.85
C SER A 38 12.21 75.64 10.40
N SER A 39 11.33 75.60 11.40
CA SER A 39 9.95 76.13 11.50
C SER A 39 9.32 76.92 10.31
N VAL A 40 8.09 76.60 9.83
CA VAL A 40 6.74 77.19 10.19
C VAL A 40 6.33 78.36 9.25
N PRO A 41 5.04 78.73 9.03
CA PRO A 41 3.78 78.01 8.71
C PRO A 41 2.96 78.70 7.56
N ALA A 42 1.70 78.29 7.30
CA ALA A 42 0.50 79.16 7.39
C ALA A 42 -0.71 78.68 6.54
N SER A 43 -1.79 78.36 7.27
CA SER A 43 -3.19 78.82 7.09
C SER A 43 -4.00 78.50 5.82
N SER A 44 -5.13 77.79 5.99
CA SER A 44 -6.49 78.38 5.84
C SER A 44 -7.64 77.40 6.20
N SER A 45 -8.53 77.88 7.07
CA SER A 45 -10.00 77.72 7.20
C SER A 45 -10.78 76.84 6.19
N LEU A 46 -11.90 76.15 6.46
CA LEU A 46 -13.05 76.36 7.37
C LEU A 46 -14.00 75.11 7.36
N ALA A 47 -14.73 74.90 8.47
CA ALA A 47 -16.10 74.37 8.62
C ALA A 47 -16.48 72.91 8.24
N SER A 48 -16.85 72.11 9.24
CA SER A 48 -18.27 71.77 9.55
C SER A 48 -18.38 70.71 10.65
N SER A 49 -19.28 70.98 11.59
CA SER A 49 -19.66 70.11 12.70
C SER A 49 -20.58 68.98 12.25
N ALA A 50 -20.16 67.73 12.50
CA ALA A 50 -21.03 66.57 12.56
C ALA A 50 -20.72 65.79 13.85
N ALA A 51 -21.74 65.60 14.68
CA ALA A 51 -21.67 64.79 15.89
C ALA A 51 -21.41 63.33 15.50
N VAL A 52 -20.21 62.83 15.79
CA VAL A 52 -19.88 61.42 15.62
C VAL A 52 -20.30 60.70 16.90
N SER A 53 -21.37 59.91 16.80
CA SER A 53 -21.69 58.88 17.77
C SER A 53 -20.49 57.94 17.86
N SER A 54 -19.84 57.91 19.03
CA SER A 54 -18.79 56.96 19.36
C SER A 54 -19.38 55.56 19.48
N SER A 55 -19.50 54.85 18.35
CA SER A 55 -19.55 53.39 18.37
C SER A 55 -18.16 52.91 18.78
N SER A 56 -18.03 52.48 20.03
CA SER A 56 -16.89 51.68 20.44
C SER A 56 -16.89 50.42 19.58
N ALA A 57 -16.09 50.42 18.51
CA ALA A 57 -15.73 49.19 17.83
C ALA A 57 -15.08 48.30 18.88
N ALA A 58 -15.80 47.26 19.31
CA ALA A 58 -15.21 46.17 20.05
C ALA A 58 -14.07 45.65 19.17
N SER A 59 -12.84 45.90 19.59
CA SER A 59 -11.67 45.22 19.06
C SER A 59 -11.94 43.73 19.30
N SER A 60 -12.29 43.00 18.24
CA SER A 60 -12.29 41.55 18.30
C SER A 60 -10.85 41.15 18.65
N ALA A 61 -10.66 40.59 19.85
CA ALA A 61 -9.36 40.08 20.26
C ALA A 61 -8.84 39.12 19.18
N ALA A 62 -7.53 39.14 18.95
CA ALA A 62 -6.91 38.18 18.03
C ALA A 62 -7.30 36.75 18.45
N PRO A 63 -7.46 35.82 17.49
CA PRO A 63 -7.69 34.41 17.81
C PRO A 63 -6.65 33.90 18.80
N THR A 64 -7.11 33.15 19.80
CA THR A 64 -6.27 32.61 20.87
C THR A 64 -6.66 31.17 21.17
N TRP A 65 -5.71 30.42 21.73
CA TRP A 65 -5.97 29.12 22.31
C TRP A 65 -6.81 29.27 23.58
N GLU A 66 -8.00 28.68 23.60
CA GLU A 66 -8.88 28.65 24.78
C GLU A 66 -8.73 27.33 25.52
N LEU A 67 -8.45 27.39 26.83
CA LEU A 67 -8.33 26.19 27.67
C LEU A 67 -9.69 25.50 27.79
N VAL A 68 -9.80 24.25 27.33
CA VAL A 68 -11.06 23.49 27.36
C VAL A 68 -11.03 22.31 28.33
N TRP A 69 -9.85 21.87 28.76
CA TRP A 69 -9.68 20.81 29.74
C TRP A 69 -8.28 20.89 30.36
N SER A 70 -8.16 20.60 31.65
CA SER A 70 -6.85 20.43 32.28
C SER A 70 -6.86 19.50 33.48
N ASP A 71 -5.68 19.01 33.81
CA ASP A 71 -5.37 18.47 35.12
C ASP A 71 -4.06 19.07 35.63
N GLU A 72 -4.14 19.76 36.76
CA GLU A 72 -3.01 20.43 37.41
C GLU A 72 -2.48 19.60 38.59
N PHE A 73 -3.01 18.39 38.80
CA PHE A 73 -2.63 17.44 39.85
C PHE A 73 -2.51 18.04 41.28
N ASN A 74 -3.23 19.12 41.58
CA ASN A 74 -3.25 19.79 42.89
C ASN A 74 -4.02 19.01 43.97
N GLY A 75 -4.69 17.91 43.60
CA GLY A 75 -5.40 17.03 44.53
C GLY A 75 -4.46 16.13 45.32
N THR A 76 -5.03 15.21 46.10
CA THR A 76 -4.27 14.20 46.86
C THR A 76 -4.32 12.81 46.21
N THR A 77 -5.11 12.65 45.15
CA THR A 77 -5.29 11.40 44.41
C THR A 77 -5.45 11.69 42.92
N ILE A 78 -5.22 10.68 42.09
CA ILE A 78 -5.52 10.74 40.65
C ILE A 78 -7.04 10.88 40.47
N ASP A 79 -7.47 11.86 39.67
CA ASP A 79 -8.89 12.11 39.39
C ASP A 79 -9.43 11.07 38.39
N MET A 80 -10.18 10.09 38.89
CA MET A 80 -10.77 9.04 38.06
C MET A 80 -11.91 9.54 37.15
N GLY A 81 -12.38 10.78 37.34
CA GLY A 81 -13.26 11.46 36.39
C GLY A 81 -12.51 12.03 35.18
N LYS A 82 -11.18 12.00 35.20
CA LYS A 82 -10.28 12.47 34.13
C LYS A 82 -9.44 11.34 33.53
N TRP A 83 -9.03 10.38 34.36
CA TRP A 83 -8.08 9.33 33.99
C TRP A 83 -8.61 7.93 34.28
N GLY A 84 -8.33 7.00 33.37
CA GLY A 84 -8.43 5.56 33.58
C GLY A 84 -7.05 4.91 33.56
N PHE A 85 -6.92 3.75 34.21
CA PHE A 85 -5.70 2.93 34.18
C PHE A 85 -5.79 1.85 33.11
N GLU A 86 -4.73 1.70 32.33
CA GLU A 86 -4.49 0.47 31.57
C GLU A 86 -3.76 -0.54 32.46
N LYS A 87 -4.25 -1.79 32.48
CA LYS A 87 -3.78 -2.84 33.39
C LYS A 87 -3.54 -4.15 32.65
N ASN A 88 -2.28 -4.41 32.30
CA ASN A 88 -1.90 -5.61 31.56
C ASN A 88 -0.40 -5.88 31.72
N CYS A 89 0.02 -7.07 31.28
CA CYS A 89 1.41 -7.50 31.08
C CYS A 89 1.63 -7.88 29.61
N TRP A 90 0.95 -7.20 28.70
CA TRP A 90 0.89 -7.54 27.28
C TRP A 90 2.16 -7.12 26.51
N GLY A 91 2.93 -6.19 27.06
CA GLY A 91 4.17 -5.68 26.45
C GLY A 91 3.95 -4.63 25.36
N GLY A 92 2.78 -3.97 25.34
CA GLY A 92 2.50 -2.80 24.48
C GLY A 92 2.49 -3.09 22.97
N GLY A 93 2.59 -4.37 22.59
CA GLY A 93 2.90 -4.78 21.24
C GLY A 93 4.36 -4.59 20.88
N ASN A 94 5.24 -4.10 21.76
CA ASN A 94 6.63 -3.74 21.48
C ASN A 94 7.64 -4.58 22.26
N ASN A 95 7.22 -5.73 22.78
CA ASN A 95 8.03 -6.59 23.65
C ASN A 95 8.54 -5.86 24.91
N GLU A 96 7.73 -4.94 25.43
CA GLU A 96 8.03 -4.21 26.66
C GLU A 96 7.99 -5.16 27.89
N GLN A 97 8.78 -4.84 28.92
CA GLN A 97 9.07 -5.73 30.05
C GLN A 97 8.35 -5.34 31.36
N GLN A 98 7.41 -4.40 31.31
CA GLN A 98 6.60 -4.00 32.47
C GLN A 98 5.18 -4.54 32.41
N CYS A 99 4.62 -4.83 33.58
CA CYS A 99 3.18 -4.86 33.78
C CYS A 99 2.67 -3.45 34.18
N TYR A 100 1.68 -2.92 33.48
CA TYR A 100 0.98 -1.71 33.94
C TYR A 100 -0.03 -2.06 35.03
N THR A 101 -0.03 -1.28 36.12
CA THR A 101 -0.93 -1.48 37.28
C THR A 101 -1.54 -0.16 37.75
N ASP A 102 -2.57 -0.24 38.59
CA ASP A 102 -3.19 0.90 39.30
C ASP A 102 -2.69 1.03 40.75
N ARG A 103 -1.58 0.36 41.10
CA ARG A 103 -1.07 0.38 42.48
C ARG A 103 -0.46 1.75 42.80
N PRO A 104 -0.62 2.24 44.05
CA PRO A 104 0.04 3.47 44.50
C PRO A 104 1.57 3.45 44.41
N ALA A 105 2.20 2.26 44.30
CA ALA A 105 3.63 2.12 44.07
C ALA A 105 4.07 2.51 42.65
N ASN A 106 3.13 2.52 41.69
CA ASN A 106 3.35 2.80 40.28
C ASN A 106 2.76 4.13 39.81
N SER A 107 1.70 4.62 40.46
CA SER A 107 1.18 5.95 40.16
C SER A 107 0.49 6.61 41.34
N PHE A 108 0.82 7.87 41.60
CA PHE A 108 0.21 8.67 42.66
C PHE A 108 0.42 10.16 42.41
N VAL A 109 -0.39 11.00 43.08
CA VAL A 109 -0.20 12.45 43.10
C VAL A 109 0.49 12.82 44.41
N ALA A 110 1.55 13.63 44.33
CA ALA A 110 2.23 14.21 45.48
C ALA A 110 2.80 15.58 45.11
N ASP A 111 2.67 16.54 46.02
CA ASP A 111 3.21 17.91 45.88
C ASP A 111 2.79 18.61 44.57
N GLY A 112 1.54 18.41 44.13
CA GLY A 112 1.01 19.00 42.90
C GLY A 112 1.46 18.28 41.61
N VAL A 113 2.10 17.11 41.72
CA VAL A 113 2.71 16.41 40.58
C VAL A 113 2.23 14.96 40.51
N LEU A 114 1.81 14.53 39.32
CA LEU A 114 1.60 13.12 39.03
C LEU A 114 2.94 12.40 38.89
N ASN A 115 3.14 11.37 39.70
CA ASN A 115 4.29 10.47 39.64
C ASN A 115 3.86 9.20 38.90
N ILE A 116 4.54 8.85 37.80
CA ILE A 116 4.45 7.54 37.14
C ILE A 116 5.78 6.82 37.37
N VAL A 117 5.75 5.68 38.04
CA VAL A 117 6.93 5.01 38.61
C VAL A 117 7.07 3.60 38.07
N ALA A 118 8.21 3.35 37.44
CA ALA A 118 8.65 2.01 37.06
C ALA A 118 9.46 1.37 38.20
N GLN A 119 9.07 0.16 38.60
CA GLN A 119 9.69 -0.62 39.67
C GLN A 119 10.25 -1.92 39.10
N ARG A 120 11.37 -2.39 39.65
CA ARG A 120 11.89 -3.75 39.39
C ARG A 120 11.25 -4.70 40.40
N GLU A 121 10.30 -5.49 39.93
CA GLU A 121 9.62 -6.54 40.71
C GLU A 121 8.93 -7.51 39.73
N ASP A 122 8.93 -8.79 40.06
CA ASP A 122 8.15 -9.77 39.31
C ASP A 122 6.66 -9.55 39.56
N PHE A 123 5.89 -9.37 38.49
CA PHE A 123 4.45 -9.20 38.56
C PHE A 123 3.75 -10.03 37.50
N THR A 124 2.60 -10.62 37.85
CA THR A 124 1.79 -11.44 36.94
C THR A 124 0.46 -10.77 36.69
N GLY A 125 0.07 -10.66 35.42
CA GLY A 125 -1.18 -10.03 35.00
C GLY A 125 -1.59 -10.46 33.59
N SER A 126 -2.70 -9.90 33.10
CA SER A 126 -3.31 -10.28 31.81
C SER A 126 -2.37 -10.03 30.64
N ASP A 127 -2.19 -11.03 29.77
CA ASP A 127 -1.42 -10.95 28.53
C ASP A 127 -2.33 -10.54 27.36
N SER A 128 -2.97 -9.38 27.47
CA SER A 128 -3.80 -8.81 26.41
C SER A 128 -3.87 -7.28 26.50
N PRO A 129 -4.08 -6.57 25.38
CA PRO A 129 -4.03 -5.10 25.35
C PRO A 129 -4.97 -4.41 26.34
N GLU A 130 -6.20 -4.90 26.48
CA GLU A 130 -7.21 -4.29 27.36
C GLU A 130 -7.26 -4.93 28.75
N GLY A 131 -6.45 -5.94 29.02
CA GLY A 131 -6.40 -6.59 30.34
C GLY A 131 -7.57 -7.53 30.64
N GLU A 132 -8.34 -7.91 29.62
CA GLU A 132 -9.59 -8.70 29.76
C GLU A 132 -9.40 -10.21 29.54
N SER A 133 -8.17 -10.66 29.23
CA SER A 133 -7.92 -12.08 28.89
C SER A 133 -7.61 -12.91 30.14
N PRO A 134 -8.03 -14.20 30.19
CA PRO A 134 -7.58 -15.11 31.24
C PRO A 134 -6.12 -15.55 31.07
N THR A 135 -5.52 -15.34 29.90
CA THR A 135 -4.09 -15.61 29.68
C THR A 135 -3.26 -14.61 30.48
N THR A 136 -2.24 -15.10 31.18
CA THR A 136 -1.38 -14.26 32.01
C THR A 136 0.08 -14.43 31.64
N LYS A 137 0.85 -13.39 31.94
CA LYS A 137 2.29 -13.34 31.74
C LYS A 137 2.94 -12.73 32.99
N THR A 138 4.09 -13.27 33.36
CA THR A 138 4.94 -12.69 34.41
C THR A 138 6.03 -11.85 33.76
N LEU A 139 6.18 -10.60 34.20
CA LEU A 139 7.21 -9.67 33.73
C LEU A 139 8.01 -9.10 34.92
N PRO A 140 9.29 -8.75 34.71
CA PRO A 140 10.22 -8.37 35.80
C PRO A 140 10.11 -6.92 36.27
N TYR A 141 9.20 -6.14 35.68
CA TYR A 141 8.95 -4.76 36.07
C TYR A 141 7.46 -4.47 36.21
N THR A 142 7.14 -3.43 36.96
CA THR A 142 5.82 -2.82 36.98
C THR A 142 5.91 -1.34 36.68
N SER A 143 4.85 -0.76 36.12
CA SER A 143 4.74 0.68 35.88
C SER A 143 3.27 1.10 35.84
N ALA A 144 2.97 2.30 35.35
CA ALA A 144 1.61 2.76 35.11
C ALA A 144 1.45 3.38 33.71
N ARG A 145 0.24 3.23 33.16
CA ARG A 145 -0.22 3.89 31.95
C ARG A 145 -1.61 4.45 32.20
N LEU A 146 -1.71 5.78 32.22
CA LEU A 146 -2.95 6.51 32.39
C LEU A 146 -3.48 6.93 31.01
N ARG A 147 -4.79 6.88 30.83
CA ARG A 147 -5.46 7.24 29.57
C ARG A 147 -6.78 7.96 29.80
N THR A 148 -7.11 8.90 28.91
CA THR A 148 -8.43 9.56 28.91
C THR A 148 -9.48 8.80 28.07
N LYS A 149 -9.15 7.59 27.62
CA LYS A 149 -10.01 6.72 26.79
C LYS A 149 -11.41 6.57 27.42
N ASN A 150 -12.45 6.82 26.62
CA ASN A 150 -13.86 6.79 27.04
C ASN A 150 -14.24 7.80 28.15
N ILE A 151 -13.36 8.73 28.50
CA ILE A 151 -13.61 9.82 29.46
C ILE A 151 -13.61 11.16 28.72
N LYS A 152 -12.51 11.45 28.03
CA LYS A 152 -12.36 12.64 27.21
C LYS A 152 -11.55 12.33 25.95
N GLU A 153 -12.05 12.83 24.84
CA GLU A 153 -11.50 12.67 23.50
C GLU A 153 -11.57 14.00 22.77
N TRP A 154 -10.64 14.20 21.84
CA TRP A 154 -10.50 15.44 21.08
C TRP A 154 -10.27 15.16 19.61
N THR A 155 -10.69 16.13 18.80
CA THR A 155 -10.33 16.26 17.41
C THR A 155 -9.85 17.68 17.24
N PHE A 156 -8.60 17.84 16.80
CA PHE A 156 -7.87 19.10 16.78
C PHE A 156 -7.68 19.73 18.16
N GLY A 157 -6.70 20.63 18.25
CA GLY A 157 -6.38 21.38 19.46
C GLY A 157 -4.89 21.51 19.71
N ARG A 158 -4.56 22.18 20.82
CA ARG A 158 -3.20 22.21 21.36
C ARG A 158 -3.17 21.42 22.66
N PHE A 159 -2.20 20.53 22.78
CA PHE A 159 -2.03 19.65 23.93
C PHE A 159 -0.70 19.96 24.58
N GLU A 160 -0.70 20.52 25.78
CA GLU A 160 0.51 20.88 26.53
C GLU A 160 0.65 19.99 27.76
N ILE A 161 1.80 19.35 27.89
CA ILE A 161 2.12 18.49 29.01
C ILE A 161 3.47 18.90 29.57
N ARG A 162 3.49 19.39 30.81
CA ARG A 162 4.73 19.75 31.49
C ARG A 162 5.23 18.57 32.32
N ALA A 163 6.37 18.02 31.93
CA ALA A 163 6.89 16.81 32.54
C ALA A 163 8.42 16.83 32.68
N LYS A 164 8.92 16.09 33.67
CA LYS A 164 10.34 15.72 33.79
C LYS A 164 10.47 14.22 33.54
N LEU A 165 11.40 13.85 32.66
CA LEU A 165 11.54 12.47 32.18
C LEU A 165 12.53 11.66 33.05
N PRO A 166 12.39 10.33 33.10
CA PRO A 166 13.37 9.46 33.74
C PRO A 166 14.66 9.35 32.92
N ALA A 167 15.73 8.92 33.59
CA ALA A 167 17.02 8.60 32.98
C ALA A 167 17.34 7.10 33.09
N GLY A 168 18.33 6.65 32.34
CA GLY A 168 18.91 5.32 32.46
C GLY A 168 18.47 4.33 31.37
N GLN A 169 19.33 3.36 31.13
CA GLN A 169 19.20 2.38 30.07
C GLN A 169 17.97 1.49 30.29
N GLY A 170 17.13 1.41 29.27
CA GLY A 170 15.88 0.68 29.24
C GLY A 170 14.65 1.50 29.64
N THR A 171 14.76 2.79 29.97
CA THR A 171 13.58 3.63 30.22
C THR A 171 12.97 4.14 28.92
N TRP A 172 11.63 4.15 28.84
CA TRP A 172 10.87 4.67 27.69
C TRP A 172 9.61 5.44 28.16
N PRO A 173 9.75 6.72 28.56
CA PRO A 173 8.60 7.60 28.80
C PRO A 173 7.89 7.97 27.49
N ALA A 174 6.56 8.07 27.53
CA ALA A 174 5.75 8.49 26.39
C ALA A 174 4.56 9.38 26.81
N ILE A 175 4.34 10.44 26.03
CA ILE A 175 3.15 11.30 26.03
C ILE A 175 2.59 11.24 24.61
N TRP A 176 1.39 10.69 24.44
CA TRP A 176 0.92 10.29 23.11
C TRP A 176 -0.59 10.14 23.09
N MET A 177 -1.12 9.93 21.89
CA MET A 177 -2.55 9.87 21.64
C MET A 177 -2.91 8.73 20.70
N LEU A 178 -4.03 8.06 20.97
CA LEU A 178 -4.62 7.02 20.12
C LEU A 178 -6.07 7.32 19.79
N PRO A 179 -6.59 6.84 18.64
CA PRO A 179 -7.99 6.98 18.28
C PRO A 179 -8.86 6.17 19.25
N THR A 180 -9.91 6.79 19.76
CA THR A 180 -10.97 6.14 20.54
C THR A 180 -11.97 5.41 19.63
N ASN A 181 -12.29 6.02 18.48
CA ASN A 181 -13.38 5.56 17.59
C ASN A 181 -12.91 4.80 16.34
N SER A 182 -11.61 4.78 16.05
CA SER A 182 -10.99 3.99 14.98
C SER A 182 -11.76 3.96 13.64
N PRO A 183 -12.04 5.11 13.00
CA PRO A 183 -12.93 5.22 11.85
C PRO A 183 -12.41 4.49 10.59
N TYR A 184 -11.11 4.21 10.53
CA TYR A 184 -10.43 3.60 9.39
C TYR A 184 -9.86 2.22 9.76
N GLY A 185 -10.47 1.52 10.71
CA GLY A 185 -9.99 0.21 11.17
C GLY A 185 -8.97 0.31 12.30
N SER A 186 -8.32 -0.80 12.62
CA SER A 186 -7.39 -0.90 13.75
C SER A 186 -6.13 -0.04 13.56
N TRP A 187 -5.23 -0.14 14.53
CA TRP A 187 -3.92 0.49 14.42
C TRP A 187 -3.10 -0.13 13.25
N ALA A 188 -2.38 0.66 12.44
CA ALA A 188 -2.23 2.12 12.48
C ALA A 188 -3.13 2.86 11.47
N SER A 189 -4.08 2.18 10.82
CA SER A 189 -4.94 2.79 9.81
C SER A 189 -5.77 3.97 10.35
N SER A 190 -6.09 3.96 11.65
CA SER A 190 -6.76 5.07 12.34
C SER A 190 -5.82 6.04 13.09
N GLY A 191 -4.51 5.89 12.91
CA GLY A 191 -3.52 6.85 13.37
C GLY A 191 -2.99 6.66 14.80
N GLU A 192 -1.90 7.35 15.09
CA GLU A 192 -1.29 7.57 16.42
C GLU A 192 -0.54 8.91 16.36
N ILE A 193 -0.60 9.71 17.44
CA ILE A 193 0.16 10.96 17.57
C ILE A 193 1.03 10.85 18.81
N ASP A 194 2.33 10.72 18.62
CA ASP A 194 3.33 10.77 19.69
C ASP A 194 3.75 12.23 19.88
N ILE A 195 3.31 12.83 20.99
CA ILE A 195 3.66 14.21 21.37
C ILE A 195 5.11 14.26 21.81
N MET A 196 5.52 13.26 22.58
CA MET A 196 6.89 13.07 23.03
C MET A 196 7.12 11.60 23.38
N GLU A 197 8.15 11.02 22.78
CA GLU A 197 8.82 9.81 23.27
C GLU A 197 10.30 10.09 23.50
N ALA A 198 10.90 9.37 24.43
CA ALA A 198 12.36 9.33 24.61
C ALA A 198 12.76 7.95 25.08
N VAL A 199 14.02 7.57 24.86
CA VAL A 199 14.60 6.34 25.41
C VAL A 199 15.98 6.61 25.99
N ASN A 200 16.33 5.91 27.07
CA ASN A 200 17.70 5.83 27.58
C ASN A 200 18.36 7.19 27.91
N LEU A 201 17.58 8.21 28.30
CA LEU A 201 18.12 9.53 28.60
C LEU A 201 19.27 9.47 29.61
N LYS A 202 20.29 10.31 29.38
CA LYS A 202 21.58 10.37 30.08
C LYS A 202 22.51 9.16 29.91
N VAL A 203 22.12 8.14 29.16
CA VAL A 203 23.04 7.04 28.87
C VAL A 203 24.17 7.54 27.96
N VAL A 204 25.40 7.22 28.34
CA VAL A 204 26.60 7.49 27.54
C VAL A 204 27.04 6.18 26.89
N THR A 205 27.23 6.19 25.57
CA THR A 205 27.65 5.02 24.81
C THR A 205 28.94 5.35 24.06
N ASN A 206 29.99 4.54 24.24
CA ASN A 206 31.27 4.68 23.54
C ASN A 206 31.89 6.09 23.59
N GLY A 207 31.69 6.82 24.70
CA GLY A 207 32.22 8.18 24.87
C GLY A 207 31.44 9.28 24.13
N SER A 208 30.21 8.98 23.68
CA SER A 208 29.29 9.98 23.13
C SER A 208 28.87 11.03 24.18
N ALA A 209 28.20 12.09 23.71
CA ALA A 209 27.38 12.90 24.62
C ALA A 209 26.30 12.02 25.28
N PRO A 210 25.84 12.37 26.50
CA PRO A 210 24.70 11.69 27.11
C PRO A 210 23.46 11.80 26.22
N GLU A 211 22.74 10.70 26.07
CA GLU A 211 21.48 10.65 25.33
C GLU A 211 20.49 11.71 25.85
N ALA A 212 19.93 12.51 24.96
CA ALA A 212 19.12 13.68 25.28
C ALA A 212 17.98 13.93 24.29
N HIS A 213 17.81 13.06 23.29
CA HIS A 213 16.83 13.25 22.24
C HIS A 213 15.41 12.97 22.76
N VAL A 214 14.48 13.80 22.31
CA VAL A 214 13.03 13.52 22.34
C VAL A 214 12.51 13.41 20.92
N HIS A 215 11.42 12.67 20.74
CA HIS A 215 10.88 12.35 19.43
C HIS A 215 9.39 12.69 19.35
N GLY A 216 8.99 13.38 18.29
CA GLY A 216 7.60 13.56 17.90
C GLY A 216 7.31 12.74 16.64
N THR A 217 6.31 11.87 16.68
CA THR A 217 6.07 10.87 15.62
C THR A 217 4.58 10.75 15.30
N LEU A 218 4.26 10.49 14.04
CA LEU A 218 2.95 10.01 13.59
C LEU A 218 3.07 8.57 13.11
N HIS A 219 2.15 7.70 13.54
CA HIS A 219 1.95 6.40 12.91
C HIS A 219 0.66 6.40 12.10
N PHE A 220 0.73 5.91 10.86
CA PHE A 220 -0.39 5.93 9.91
C PHE A 220 -0.18 4.86 8.83
N GLY A 221 -0.98 4.92 7.75
CA GLY A 221 -0.90 3.99 6.63
C GLY A 221 -1.91 2.85 6.76
N ARG A 222 -1.43 1.62 6.73
CA ARG A 222 -2.27 0.42 6.87
C ARG A 222 -2.27 -0.14 8.28
N ASN A 223 -3.10 -1.14 8.52
CA ASN A 223 -2.98 -1.99 9.70
C ASN A 223 -1.60 -2.63 9.73
N TRP A 224 -1.11 -2.92 10.94
CA TRP A 224 0.10 -3.71 11.11
C TRP A 224 0.01 -5.03 10.29
N PRO A 225 1.08 -5.46 9.60
CA PRO A 225 2.42 -4.87 9.55
C PRO A 225 2.64 -3.81 8.46
N GLY A 226 1.61 -3.44 7.70
CA GLY A 226 1.72 -2.48 6.58
C GLY A 226 1.67 -1.01 6.98
N ASN A 227 1.74 -0.70 8.29
CA ASN A 227 1.80 0.66 8.78
C ASN A 227 3.15 1.31 8.44
N VAL A 228 3.17 2.63 8.38
CA VAL A 228 4.38 3.45 8.29
C VAL A 228 4.38 4.48 9.42
N ASN A 229 5.51 5.16 9.61
CA ASN A 229 5.62 6.26 10.54
C ASN A 229 6.59 7.33 10.02
N SER A 230 6.43 8.54 10.52
CA SER A 230 7.37 9.64 10.26
C SER A 230 7.30 10.65 11.39
N GLY A 231 8.41 11.34 11.62
CA GLY A 231 8.55 12.28 12.72
C GLY A 231 9.90 12.99 12.67
N ALA A 232 10.23 13.68 13.75
CA ALA A 232 11.52 14.31 13.95
C ALA A 232 12.00 14.12 15.39
N ASP A 233 13.31 14.08 15.57
CA ASP A 233 13.93 14.19 16.89
C ASP A 233 14.26 15.65 17.22
N TYR A 234 14.40 15.94 18.51
CA TYR A 234 14.77 17.25 19.01
C TYR A 234 15.75 17.15 20.17
N LEU A 235 16.75 18.02 20.14
CA LEU A 235 17.68 18.26 21.23
C LEU A 235 17.40 19.63 21.84
N LEU A 236 17.25 19.66 23.16
CA LEU A 236 17.18 20.91 23.90
C LEU A 236 18.46 21.73 23.72
N PRO A 237 18.37 23.07 23.71
CA PRO A 237 19.53 23.93 23.56
C PRO A 237 20.51 23.78 24.73
N ASN A 238 21.76 24.19 24.51
CA ASN A 238 22.84 24.22 25.51
C ASN A 238 23.16 22.85 26.14
N ASN A 239 22.89 21.75 25.44
CA ASN A 239 23.07 20.38 25.94
C ASN A 239 22.24 20.08 27.21
N ALA A 240 21.11 20.78 27.40
CA ALA A 240 20.18 20.44 28.47
C ALA A 240 19.58 19.05 28.22
N ASN A 241 19.27 18.32 29.29
CA ASN A 241 18.69 16.99 29.21
C ASN A 241 17.23 17.00 29.70
N PRO A 242 16.30 16.34 29.00
CA PRO A 242 14.90 16.21 29.45
C PRO A 242 14.71 15.55 30.82
N ALA A 243 15.74 14.86 31.33
CA ALA A 243 15.74 14.26 32.67
C ALA A 243 16.31 15.16 33.78
N ASP A 244 16.79 16.38 33.46
CA ASP A 244 17.32 17.32 34.46
C ASP A 244 16.24 18.21 35.08
N ASP A 245 15.30 18.72 34.27
CA ASP A 245 14.25 19.64 34.70
C ASP A 245 12.92 19.33 34.00
N PHE A 246 11.86 20.00 34.44
CA PHE A 246 10.57 19.96 33.78
C PHE A 246 10.59 20.79 32.49
N HIS A 247 10.12 20.19 31.41
CA HIS A 247 9.92 20.83 30.12
C HIS A 247 8.45 20.71 29.70
N THR A 248 7.99 21.64 28.88
CA THR A 248 6.63 21.59 28.30
C THR A 248 6.71 20.97 26.91
N TYR A 249 6.13 19.79 26.75
CA TYR A 249 5.97 19.11 25.47
C TYR A 249 4.59 19.42 24.92
N ALA A 250 4.50 19.78 23.64
CA ALA A 250 3.21 20.06 23.05
C ALA A 250 3.09 19.66 21.59
N VAL A 251 1.85 19.39 21.19
CA VAL A 251 1.45 19.37 19.78
C VAL A 251 0.33 20.37 19.53
N GLU A 252 0.38 21.02 18.37
CA GLU A 252 -0.76 21.71 17.77
C GLU A 252 -1.24 20.86 16.61
N TRP A 253 -2.47 20.34 16.71
CA TRP A 253 -3.13 19.55 15.68
C TRP A 253 -4.30 20.34 15.10
N GLU A 254 -4.22 20.63 13.81
CA GLU A 254 -5.30 21.21 13.02
C GLU A 254 -5.55 20.39 11.75
N GLU A 255 -6.63 20.69 11.04
CA GLU A 255 -6.98 20.01 9.81
C GLU A 255 -5.87 20.20 8.76
N GLY A 256 -5.11 19.14 8.51
CA GLY A 256 -4.08 19.10 7.48
C GLY A 256 -2.65 19.40 7.96
N GLU A 257 -2.45 19.80 9.23
CA GLU A 257 -1.11 20.03 9.81
C GLU A 257 -1.03 19.61 11.28
N ILE A 258 0.09 18.98 11.64
CA ILE A 258 0.48 18.70 13.03
C ILE A 258 1.86 19.31 13.26
N ARG A 259 2.02 20.00 14.39
CA ARG A 259 3.25 20.70 14.77
C ARG A 259 3.68 20.29 16.17
N TRP A 260 4.97 20.05 16.38
CA TRP A 260 5.53 19.67 17.69
C TRP A 260 6.37 20.78 18.30
N TYR A 261 6.32 20.85 19.63
CA TYR A 261 6.94 21.88 20.43
C TYR A 261 7.61 21.29 21.66
N VAL A 262 8.75 21.87 22.04
CA VAL A 262 9.35 21.73 23.36
C VAL A 262 9.69 23.12 23.88
N ASP A 263 9.17 23.48 25.06
CA ASP A 263 9.33 24.81 25.66
C ASP A 263 9.00 25.96 24.69
N ASP A 264 7.86 25.82 24.00
CA ASP A 264 7.35 26.72 22.94
C ASP A 264 8.24 26.84 21.69
N VAL A 265 9.32 26.07 21.60
CA VAL A 265 10.10 25.93 20.37
C VAL A 265 9.41 24.96 19.43
N HIS A 266 8.78 25.50 18.38
CA HIS A 266 8.27 24.72 17.25
C HIS A 266 9.44 24.09 16.50
N PHE A 267 9.66 22.78 16.68
CA PHE A 267 10.79 22.09 16.08
C PHE A 267 10.44 21.28 14.82
N ALA A 268 9.19 20.85 14.67
CA ALA A 268 8.75 20.07 13.51
C ALA A 268 7.30 20.33 13.11
N THR A 269 7.03 20.28 11.81
CA THR A 269 5.70 20.28 11.19
C THR A 269 5.58 19.07 10.27
N GLN A 270 4.44 18.38 10.30
CA GLN A 270 4.04 17.45 9.25
C GLN A 270 2.71 17.91 8.63
N ARG A 271 2.58 17.76 7.31
CA ARG A 271 1.38 18.12 6.52
C ARG A 271 0.64 16.88 6.03
N GLU A 272 -0.64 17.02 5.70
CA GLU A 272 -1.46 15.92 5.14
C GLU A 272 -0.93 15.31 3.86
N THR A 273 -0.08 16.02 3.11
CA THR A 273 0.61 15.48 1.95
C THR A 273 1.66 14.41 2.30
N GLY A 274 2.04 14.32 3.58
CA GLY A 274 3.00 13.36 4.11
C GLY A 274 2.36 12.23 4.93
N TRP A 275 1.03 12.14 5.02
CA TRP A 275 0.38 10.99 5.63
C TRP A 275 -0.81 10.48 4.81
N TYR A 276 -1.21 9.24 5.08
CA TYR A 276 -2.36 8.62 4.45
C TYR A 276 -2.95 7.53 5.36
N GLY A 277 -4.21 7.18 5.10
CA GLY A 277 -4.84 5.98 5.66
C GLY A 277 -5.26 5.03 4.54
N GLN A 278 -5.06 3.73 4.76
CA GLN A 278 -5.60 2.64 3.94
C GLN A 278 -6.11 1.54 4.85
N TYR A 279 -7.26 0.95 4.55
CA TYR A 279 -7.94 0.02 5.45
C TYR A 279 -8.74 -1.03 4.71
N MET A 280 -8.95 -2.16 5.37
CA MET A 280 -9.79 -3.24 4.85
C MET A 280 -11.26 -2.93 5.14
N GLN A 281 -12.09 -2.94 4.10
CA GLN A 281 -13.54 -2.88 4.22
C GLN A 281 -14.15 -3.99 3.37
N ASP A 282 -14.94 -4.86 4.00
CA ASP A 282 -15.58 -6.02 3.36
C ASP A 282 -14.57 -6.90 2.60
N GLY A 283 -13.38 -7.08 3.19
CA GLY A 283 -12.31 -7.85 2.60
C GLY A 283 -11.66 -7.19 1.39
N VAL A 284 -11.83 -5.89 1.15
CA VAL A 284 -11.14 -5.14 0.08
C VAL A 284 -10.29 -4.04 0.69
N LEU A 285 -9.05 -3.88 0.23
CA LEU A 285 -8.21 -2.75 0.63
C LEU A 285 -8.73 -1.46 -0.02
N LYS A 286 -8.96 -0.42 0.78
CA LYS A 286 -9.46 0.87 0.33
C LYS A 286 -8.64 2.03 0.86
N ASP A 287 -8.63 3.09 0.08
CA ASP A 287 -8.12 4.39 0.48
C ASP A 287 -9.05 5.08 1.48
N ALA A 288 -8.48 5.64 2.54
CA ALA A 288 -9.18 6.59 3.40
C ALA A 288 -9.31 7.97 2.72
N PRO A 289 -10.29 8.80 3.14
CA PRO A 289 -10.41 10.18 2.68
C PRO A 289 -9.11 10.98 2.84
N VAL A 290 -8.97 12.07 2.09
CA VAL A 290 -7.85 13.01 2.26
C VAL A 290 -7.84 13.56 3.70
N GLY A 291 -6.65 13.69 4.28
CA GLY A 291 -6.45 14.12 5.67
C GLY A 291 -6.48 12.98 6.69
N ALA A 292 -7.06 11.82 6.37
CA ALA A 292 -7.05 10.65 7.25
C ALA A 292 -5.61 10.11 7.46
N PRO A 293 -5.26 9.65 8.66
CA PRO A 293 -6.16 9.43 9.81
C PRO A 293 -6.26 10.60 10.80
N PHE A 294 -5.64 11.75 10.53
CA PHE A 294 -5.61 12.89 11.46
C PHE A 294 -6.64 13.97 11.09
N ASP A 295 -7.84 13.52 10.74
CA ASP A 295 -8.92 14.34 10.20
C ASP A 295 -10.05 14.59 11.20
N ARG A 296 -11.10 15.28 10.74
CA ARG A 296 -12.26 15.64 11.55
C ARG A 296 -13.10 14.45 12.03
N PHE A 297 -12.89 13.25 11.49
CA PHE A 297 -13.63 12.04 11.88
C PHE A 297 -12.93 11.27 12.98
N SER A 298 -11.66 11.57 13.23
CA SER A 298 -10.82 10.82 14.13
C SER A 298 -10.77 11.49 15.48
N LYS A 299 -11.17 10.77 16.51
CA LYS A 299 -11.23 11.27 17.89
C LYS A 299 -10.17 10.59 18.70
N PHE A 300 -9.24 11.36 19.25
CA PHE A 300 -8.09 10.83 19.97
C PHE A 300 -8.24 11.05 21.48
N HIS A 301 -7.81 10.07 22.27
CA HIS A 301 -7.62 10.19 23.72
C HIS A 301 -6.12 10.29 24.03
N LEU A 302 -5.79 10.92 25.15
CA LEU A 302 -4.42 11.11 25.61
C LEU A 302 -3.97 9.93 26.47
N LEU A 303 -2.68 9.62 26.40
CA LEU A 303 -1.99 8.60 27.18
C LEU A 303 -0.69 9.13 27.78
N LEU A 304 -0.42 8.73 29.02
CA LEU A 304 0.83 8.99 29.74
C LEU A 304 1.36 7.67 30.29
N ASN A 305 2.60 7.30 29.98
CA ASN A 305 3.22 6.11 30.55
C ASN A 305 4.74 6.19 30.66
N LEU A 306 5.27 5.25 31.45
CA LEU A 306 6.68 4.91 31.48
C LEU A 306 6.84 3.41 31.19
N ALA A 307 7.27 3.06 29.99
CA ALA A 307 7.62 1.68 29.64
C ALA A 307 9.07 1.33 30.06
N VAL A 308 9.36 0.03 30.13
CA VAL A 308 10.68 -0.52 30.44
C VAL A 308 11.07 -1.53 29.36
N GLY A 309 12.23 -1.34 28.74
CA GLY A 309 12.73 -2.17 27.65
C GLY A 309 11.91 -1.99 26.37
N GLY A 310 11.57 -3.09 25.72
CA GLY A 310 10.95 -3.09 24.41
C GLY A 310 11.95 -3.06 23.26
N ASN A 311 11.43 -3.26 22.04
CA ASN A 311 12.22 -3.38 20.82
C ASN A 311 13.08 -2.14 20.52
N TRP A 312 12.69 -0.95 20.97
CA TRP A 312 13.47 0.26 20.76
C TRP A 312 14.48 0.49 21.89
N ALA A 313 14.03 0.79 23.11
CA ALA A 313 14.92 1.14 24.22
C ALA A 313 15.96 0.04 24.52
N GLY A 314 15.59 -1.24 24.34
CA GLY A 314 16.48 -2.39 24.55
C GLY A 314 17.52 -2.61 23.44
N ASN A 315 17.40 -1.98 22.27
CA ASN A 315 18.29 -2.21 21.13
C ASN A 315 19.17 -1.01 20.75
N VAL A 316 19.02 0.13 21.42
CA VAL A 316 19.86 1.33 21.24
C VAL A 316 20.73 1.63 22.47
N ASN A 317 21.71 2.52 22.31
CA ASN A 317 22.74 2.85 23.32
C ASN A 317 23.51 1.60 23.81
N ASN A 318 23.44 1.28 25.10
CA ASN A 318 24.20 0.17 25.69
C ASN A 318 23.51 -1.20 25.53
N LYS A 319 22.32 -1.24 24.92
CA LYS A 319 21.44 -2.41 24.75
C LYS A 319 20.96 -3.01 26.08
N GLY A 320 19.87 -3.77 26.02
CA GLY A 320 19.22 -4.35 27.19
C GLY A 320 18.62 -3.29 28.13
N VAL A 321 18.41 -3.69 29.38
CA VAL A 321 17.90 -2.85 30.47
C VAL A 321 18.93 -2.86 31.60
N ASP A 322 19.29 -1.69 32.14
CA ASP A 322 20.11 -1.60 33.34
C ASP A 322 19.21 -1.64 34.58
N GLU A 323 19.09 -2.81 35.18
CA GLU A 323 18.29 -3.04 36.38
C GLU A 323 18.67 -2.13 37.56
N SER A 324 19.92 -1.66 37.62
CA SER A 324 20.43 -0.89 38.76
C SER A 324 19.91 0.54 38.84
N VAL A 325 19.33 1.06 37.73
CA VAL A 325 18.79 2.43 37.70
C VAL A 325 17.37 2.52 38.26
N PHE A 326 16.68 1.39 38.48
CA PHE A 326 15.30 1.38 38.96
C PHE A 326 15.23 1.48 40.50
N PRO A 327 14.24 2.20 41.06
CA PRO A 327 13.08 2.76 40.39
C PRO A 327 13.34 4.04 39.60
N GLN A 328 12.59 4.22 38.51
CA GLN A 328 12.60 5.42 37.67
C GLN A 328 11.23 6.07 37.60
N LYS A 329 11.20 7.40 37.45
CA LYS A 329 9.95 8.18 37.48
C LYS A 329 9.84 9.13 36.32
N MET A 330 8.66 9.15 35.70
CA MET A 330 8.17 10.28 34.93
C MET A 330 7.31 11.15 35.85
N LEU A 331 7.62 12.43 35.92
CA LEU A 331 6.89 13.40 36.74
C LEU A 331 6.10 14.33 35.84
N VAL A 332 4.81 14.52 36.09
CA VAL A 332 3.94 15.38 35.27
C VAL A 332 3.31 16.44 36.17
N ASP A 333 3.64 17.70 35.90
CA ASP A 333 3.17 18.87 36.65
C ASP A 333 1.76 19.26 36.21
N PHE A 334 1.51 19.31 34.90
CA PHE A 334 0.16 19.51 34.38
C PHE A 334 -0.05 18.88 33.01
N VAL A 335 -1.32 18.69 32.67
CA VAL A 335 -1.81 18.44 31.32
C VAL A 335 -2.88 19.49 31.01
N ARG A 336 -2.74 20.19 29.90
CA ARG A 336 -3.68 21.21 29.44
C ARG A 336 -4.03 20.99 27.98
N VAL A 337 -5.31 21.10 27.66
CA VAL A 337 -5.82 20.98 26.29
C VAL A 337 -6.60 22.22 25.92
N TYR A 338 -6.28 22.75 24.75
CA TYR A 338 -6.84 23.99 24.23
C TYR A 338 -7.50 23.78 22.88
N GLN A 339 -8.51 24.59 22.59
CA GLN A 339 -9.12 24.68 21.25
C GLN A 339 -8.96 26.08 20.68
N CYS A 340 -8.84 26.17 19.36
CA CYS A 340 -8.65 27.45 18.69
C CYS A 340 -9.97 28.23 18.62
N SER A 341 -10.01 29.45 19.15
CA SER A 341 -11.21 30.29 19.12
C SER A 341 -11.56 30.83 17.72
N ALA A 342 -10.59 30.88 16.79
CA ALA A 342 -10.87 31.26 15.39
C ALA A 342 -11.71 30.21 14.65
N ASN A 343 -11.32 28.92 14.75
CA ASN A 343 -12.05 27.84 14.10
C ASN A 343 -11.94 26.53 14.89
N PRO A 344 -12.83 26.31 15.88
CA PRO A 344 -12.83 25.07 16.66
C PRO A 344 -13.07 23.81 15.82
N SER A 345 -13.73 23.93 14.66
CA SER A 345 -14.06 22.78 13.81
C SER A 345 -12.89 22.26 12.98
N THR A 346 -11.88 23.09 12.73
CA THR A 346 -10.67 22.71 11.97
C THR A 346 -9.39 22.91 12.77
N GLY A 347 -9.43 23.54 13.94
CA GLY A 347 -8.24 23.94 14.70
C GLY A 347 -7.47 25.13 14.12
N LYS A 348 -7.85 25.63 12.93
CA LYS A 348 -7.08 26.61 12.17
C LYS A 348 -7.15 28.02 12.74
N GLY A 349 -6.01 28.72 12.67
CA GLY A 349 -5.91 30.17 12.89
C GLY A 349 -5.30 30.59 14.23
N CYS A 350 -4.95 29.64 15.10
CA CYS A 350 -4.27 29.90 16.37
C CYS A 350 -2.83 29.39 16.42
N ALA A 351 -2.34 28.79 15.32
CA ALA A 351 -1.07 28.09 15.31
C ALA A 351 0.14 29.00 15.61
N THR A 352 1.08 28.49 16.40
CA THR A 352 2.34 29.17 16.70
C THR A 352 3.43 28.67 15.75
N ILE A 353 3.77 29.44 14.73
CA ILE A 353 4.68 28.97 13.67
C ILE A 353 6.11 29.49 13.91
N GLY A 354 7.06 28.59 14.14
CA GLY A 354 8.49 28.89 14.17
C GLY A 354 9.08 28.88 12.77
N ALA A 355 9.97 29.83 12.47
CA ALA A 355 10.57 29.97 11.14
C ALA A 355 11.53 28.82 10.76
N ASN A 356 12.03 28.07 11.76
CA ASN A 356 13.08 27.07 11.59
C ASN A 356 12.61 25.63 11.86
N ALA A 357 11.30 25.42 11.99
CA ALA A 357 10.76 24.08 12.21
C ALA A 357 11.07 23.17 11.01
N GLU A 358 11.49 21.93 11.27
CA GLU A 358 11.66 20.92 10.24
C GLU A 358 10.32 20.59 9.59
N LEU A 359 10.27 20.60 8.26
CA LEU A 359 9.12 20.06 7.53
C LEU A 359 9.33 18.56 7.30
N VAL A 360 8.65 17.74 8.09
CA VAL A 360 8.67 16.28 7.97
C VAL A 360 7.95 15.89 6.68
N ALA A 361 8.69 15.30 5.74
CA ALA A 361 8.16 14.93 4.42
C ALA A 361 7.07 13.85 4.48
N GLY A 362 7.17 12.94 5.45
CA GLY A 362 6.24 11.83 5.61
C GLY A 362 6.33 10.77 4.50
N HIS A 363 5.23 10.07 4.24
CA HIS A 363 5.13 9.01 3.23
C HIS A 363 4.04 9.29 2.23
N GLN A 364 4.32 8.97 0.96
CA GLN A 364 3.30 9.01 -0.10
C GLN A 364 2.39 7.79 -0.02
N ARG A 365 1.13 7.99 -0.39
CA ARG A 365 0.12 6.94 -0.44
C ARG A 365 0.46 5.91 -1.54
N PRO A 366 0.57 4.61 -1.21
CA PRO A 366 0.71 3.56 -2.22
C PRO A 366 -0.55 3.44 -3.09
N VAL A 367 -0.37 3.18 -4.39
CA VAL A 367 -1.49 2.95 -5.31
C VAL A 367 -2.04 1.53 -5.12
N ILE A 368 -3.31 1.43 -4.71
CA ILE A 368 -4.01 0.14 -4.58
C ILE A 368 -4.19 -0.50 -5.95
N GLY A 369 -3.88 -1.79 -6.06
CA GLY A 369 -4.10 -2.55 -7.29
C GLY A 369 -3.16 -2.15 -8.43
N ALA A 370 -1.95 -1.66 -8.13
CA ALA A 370 -0.92 -1.38 -9.13
C ALA A 370 -0.60 -2.62 -9.99
N VAL A 371 -0.74 -3.82 -9.42
CA VAL A 371 -0.67 -5.10 -10.14
C VAL A 371 -2.08 -5.56 -10.46
N LYS A 372 -2.43 -5.59 -11.76
CA LYS A 372 -3.68 -6.19 -12.25
C LYS A 372 -3.40 -7.59 -12.75
N LEU A 373 -4.02 -8.58 -12.10
CA LEU A 373 -4.01 -9.94 -12.61
C LEU A 373 -5.11 -10.11 -13.67
N PRO A 374 -4.94 -11.04 -14.62
CA PRO A 374 -6.00 -11.40 -15.57
C PRO A 374 -7.32 -11.76 -14.87
N GLY A 375 -8.43 -11.34 -15.47
CA GLY A 375 -9.79 -11.71 -15.08
C GLY A 375 -10.33 -12.88 -15.92
N PRO A 376 -11.60 -13.28 -15.72
CA PRO A 376 -12.20 -14.38 -16.46
C PRO A 376 -12.17 -14.18 -17.99
N PRO A 377 -12.15 -15.28 -18.75
CA PRO A 377 -12.37 -16.66 -18.30
C PRO A 377 -11.08 -17.44 -18.08
N LEU A 378 -9.89 -16.88 -18.34
CA LEU A 378 -8.65 -17.62 -18.18
C LEU A 378 -7.56 -16.77 -17.56
N PHE A 379 -6.98 -17.30 -16.49
CA PHE A 379 -5.76 -16.80 -15.89
C PHE A 379 -4.80 -17.96 -15.70
N THR A 380 -3.90 -18.13 -16.66
CA THR A 380 -2.73 -19.00 -16.51
C THR A 380 -1.75 -18.32 -15.56
N MET A 381 -1.55 -18.91 -14.39
CA MET A 381 -0.61 -18.43 -13.38
C MET A 381 0.80 -18.96 -13.62
N PHE A 382 0.90 -20.20 -14.08
CA PHE A 382 2.18 -20.84 -14.39
C PHE A 382 2.01 -21.86 -15.52
N ASP A 383 2.76 -21.66 -16.60
CA ASP A 383 2.97 -22.58 -17.72
C ASP A 383 4.32 -22.24 -18.33
N ASN A 384 5.34 -23.06 -18.03
CA ASN A 384 6.76 -22.81 -18.29
C ASN A 384 7.36 -21.58 -17.56
N ASP A 385 6.60 -20.49 -17.46
CA ASP A 385 6.96 -19.27 -16.78
C ASP A 385 5.83 -18.83 -15.82
N LEU A 386 6.20 -18.15 -14.74
CA LEU A 386 5.25 -17.53 -13.84
C LEU A 386 4.64 -16.25 -14.45
N ALA A 387 3.32 -16.11 -14.34
CA ALA A 387 2.59 -14.97 -14.92
C ALA A 387 3.03 -13.63 -14.34
N GLY A 388 3.06 -12.60 -15.19
CA GLY A 388 3.39 -11.23 -14.79
C GLY A 388 2.48 -10.74 -13.65
N GLY A 389 3.09 -10.11 -12.64
CA GLY A 389 2.38 -9.68 -11.43
C GLY A 389 2.35 -10.72 -10.31
N LEU A 390 2.86 -11.93 -10.54
CA LEU A 390 3.13 -12.92 -9.51
C LEU A 390 4.63 -13.05 -9.25
N SER A 391 5.00 -13.49 -8.05
CA SER A 391 6.34 -13.96 -7.71
C SER A 391 6.28 -15.24 -6.90
N PHE A 392 7.26 -16.13 -7.04
CA PHE A 392 7.41 -17.24 -6.11
C PHE A 392 7.87 -16.72 -4.75
N ASP A 393 7.32 -17.26 -3.67
CA ASP A 393 7.75 -16.97 -2.30
C ASP A 393 7.40 -18.17 -1.40
N SER A 394 7.88 -18.16 -0.15
CA SER A 394 7.65 -19.25 0.81
C SER A 394 7.59 -18.77 2.24
N TYR A 395 6.72 -19.38 3.04
CA TYR A 395 6.82 -19.32 4.49
C TYR A 395 7.78 -20.43 4.91
N ASN A 396 8.99 -20.06 5.32
CA ASN A 396 10.06 -21.03 5.58
C ASN A 396 10.77 -20.79 6.93
N PRO A 397 10.05 -20.85 8.06
CA PRO A 397 10.61 -20.51 9.37
C PRO A 397 11.76 -21.43 9.81
N ASP A 398 11.75 -22.69 9.35
CA ASP A 398 12.72 -23.70 9.76
C ASP A 398 13.79 -23.96 8.68
N GLY A 399 13.73 -23.29 7.53
CA GLY A 399 14.65 -23.52 6.41
C GLY A 399 14.47 -24.89 5.72
N VAL A 400 13.28 -25.49 5.83
CA VAL A 400 12.97 -26.86 5.34
C VAL A 400 12.17 -26.90 4.04
N ILE A 401 11.84 -25.73 3.48
CA ILE A 401 11.18 -25.58 2.17
C ILE A 401 12.20 -25.07 1.15
N SER A 402 12.19 -25.67 -0.04
CA SER A 402 12.84 -25.10 -1.22
C SER A 402 11.92 -25.25 -2.42
N HIS A 403 11.94 -24.28 -3.33
CA HIS A 403 11.24 -24.37 -4.61
C HIS A 403 12.17 -23.97 -5.75
N SER A 404 11.95 -24.53 -6.93
CA SER A 404 12.75 -24.27 -8.13
C SER A 404 11.97 -24.64 -9.38
N GLU A 405 12.20 -23.92 -10.47
CA GLU A 405 11.79 -24.34 -11.80
C GLU A 405 12.76 -25.41 -12.32
N ILE A 406 12.24 -26.53 -12.82
CA ILE A 406 13.03 -27.64 -13.36
C ILE A 406 12.49 -28.08 -14.71
N ALA A 407 13.38 -28.40 -15.65
CA ALA A 407 12.98 -28.95 -16.93
C ALA A 407 12.46 -30.40 -16.78
N GLU A 408 11.25 -30.64 -17.26
CA GLU A 408 10.57 -31.93 -17.31
C GLU A 408 10.36 -32.35 -18.77
N SER A 409 10.79 -33.58 -19.09
CA SER A 409 10.70 -34.10 -20.46
C SER A 409 9.24 -34.14 -20.94
N GLY A 410 8.96 -33.45 -22.04
CA GLY A 410 7.63 -33.40 -22.66
C GLY A 410 6.65 -32.39 -22.05
N ARG A 411 7.08 -31.60 -21.05
CA ARG A 411 6.27 -30.54 -20.43
C ARG A 411 6.94 -29.17 -20.41
N GLY A 412 8.27 -29.14 -20.55
CA GLY A 412 9.03 -27.91 -20.42
C GLY A 412 9.35 -27.65 -18.96
N ASP A 413 9.35 -26.39 -18.52
CA ASP A 413 9.71 -26.04 -17.15
C ASP A 413 8.52 -26.19 -16.20
N VAL A 414 8.74 -26.91 -15.10
CA VAL A 414 7.73 -27.18 -14.06
C VAL A 414 8.17 -26.62 -12.72
N TRP A 415 7.22 -26.17 -11.90
CA TRP A 415 7.51 -25.66 -10.57
C TRP A 415 7.62 -26.80 -9.56
N ASN A 416 8.83 -27.05 -9.05
CA ASN A 416 9.10 -28.12 -8.10
C ASN A 416 9.28 -27.60 -6.68
N ILE A 417 8.66 -28.27 -5.71
CA ILE A 417 8.71 -27.93 -4.29
C ILE A 417 9.19 -29.14 -3.52
N VAL A 418 10.18 -28.92 -2.65
CA VAL A 418 10.69 -29.90 -1.70
C VAL A 418 10.49 -29.37 -0.29
N LYS A 419 9.70 -30.10 0.49
CA LYS A 419 9.54 -29.92 1.93
C LYS A 419 10.20 -31.10 2.64
N SER A 420 11.14 -30.84 3.54
CA SER A 420 11.83 -31.87 4.32
C SER A 420 11.39 -31.95 5.78
N GLY A 421 10.64 -30.95 6.27
CA GLY A 421 10.17 -30.83 7.65
C GLY A 421 8.65 -30.66 7.79
N ALA A 422 8.18 -30.27 8.97
CA ALA A 422 6.76 -30.14 9.29
C ALA A 422 6.16 -28.77 8.93
N ASN A 423 6.92 -27.69 9.12
CA ASN A 423 6.41 -26.33 8.94
C ASN A 423 6.81 -25.74 7.59
N GLY A 424 6.00 -24.79 7.12
CA GLY A 424 6.26 -24.02 5.92
C GLY A 424 5.49 -24.47 4.69
N ASN A 425 5.38 -23.55 3.73
CA ASN A 425 4.68 -23.72 2.46
C ASN A 425 5.35 -22.84 1.38
N ALA A 426 5.01 -23.07 0.12
CA ALA A 426 5.45 -22.25 -1.00
C ALA A 426 4.23 -21.80 -1.81
N TYR A 427 4.31 -20.62 -2.44
CA TYR A 427 3.15 -20.01 -3.06
C TYR A 427 3.46 -19.02 -4.17
N PHE A 428 2.44 -18.74 -4.99
CA PHE A 428 2.41 -17.64 -5.93
C PHE A 428 1.89 -16.40 -5.22
N LYS A 429 2.78 -15.46 -4.96
CA LYS A 429 2.50 -14.20 -4.28
C LYS A 429 2.09 -13.14 -5.28
N VAL A 430 1.06 -12.37 -4.98
CA VAL A 430 0.78 -11.14 -5.74
C VAL A 430 1.91 -10.13 -5.47
N ALA A 431 2.56 -9.63 -6.52
CA ALA A 431 3.74 -8.76 -6.41
C ALA A 431 3.46 -7.35 -5.84
N GLY A 432 2.27 -7.13 -5.27
CA GLY A 432 1.85 -5.85 -4.71
C GLY A 432 0.75 -6.03 -3.66
N ASP A 433 -0.24 -5.16 -3.72
CA ASP A 433 -1.37 -5.21 -2.80
C ASP A 433 -2.25 -6.45 -3.03
N PRO A 434 -3.03 -6.85 -2.01
CA PRO A 434 -4.04 -7.88 -2.20
C PRO A 434 -4.94 -7.54 -3.39
N THR A 435 -5.24 -8.53 -4.19
CA THR A 435 -5.99 -8.37 -5.43
C THR A 435 -7.44 -8.81 -5.27
N ASP A 436 -8.35 -8.07 -5.91
CA ASP A 436 -9.78 -8.38 -5.92
C ASP A 436 -10.09 -9.31 -7.09
N MET A 437 -10.29 -10.57 -6.76
CA MET A 437 -10.64 -11.66 -7.67
C MET A 437 -12.14 -11.94 -7.71
N ARG A 438 -13.02 -11.11 -7.14
CA ARG A 438 -14.48 -11.35 -7.17
C ARG A 438 -15.08 -11.36 -8.58
N GLY A 439 -14.34 -10.89 -9.58
CA GLY A 439 -14.71 -11.04 -10.99
C GLY A 439 -14.73 -12.50 -11.45
N TRP A 440 -13.98 -13.38 -10.79
CA TRP A 440 -14.09 -14.82 -10.97
C TRP A 440 -15.36 -15.31 -10.28
N SER A 441 -16.31 -15.85 -11.04
CA SER A 441 -17.52 -16.45 -10.49
C SER A 441 -17.17 -17.64 -9.61
N GLY A 442 -18.03 -17.96 -8.64
CA GLY A 442 -17.82 -19.08 -7.72
C GLY A 442 -17.66 -20.45 -8.41
N ASP A 443 -18.26 -20.61 -9.60
CA ASP A 443 -18.12 -21.79 -10.45
C ASP A 443 -16.88 -21.78 -11.37
N SER A 444 -15.99 -20.80 -11.23
CA SER A 444 -14.66 -20.86 -11.84
C SER A 444 -13.86 -21.99 -11.19
N GLU A 445 -13.01 -22.67 -11.95
CA GLU A 445 -12.18 -23.77 -11.47
C GLU A 445 -10.73 -23.35 -11.34
N LEU A 446 -10.12 -23.60 -10.18
CA LEU A 446 -8.66 -23.70 -10.05
C LEU A 446 -8.22 -25.06 -10.59
N ILE A 447 -7.32 -25.04 -11.57
CA ILE A 447 -6.86 -26.23 -12.28
C ILE A 447 -5.35 -26.24 -12.31
N PHE A 448 -4.76 -27.41 -12.08
CA PHE A 448 -3.32 -27.59 -12.15
C PHE A 448 -2.97 -29.06 -12.42
N ASP A 449 -1.86 -29.27 -13.11
CA ASP A 449 -1.21 -30.56 -13.17
C ASP A 449 -0.24 -30.69 -12.00
N TYR A 450 -0.18 -31.88 -11.39
CA TYR A 450 0.76 -32.18 -10.32
C TYR A 450 1.37 -33.57 -10.47
N LYS A 451 2.61 -33.72 -10.01
CA LYS A 451 3.32 -34.99 -9.88
C LYS A 451 3.99 -35.07 -8.52
N VAL A 452 3.54 -35.98 -7.67
CA VAL A 452 4.20 -36.22 -6.38
C VAL A 452 5.38 -37.18 -6.60
N ASN A 453 6.60 -36.66 -6.53
CA ASN A 453 7.83 -37.43 -6.74
C ASN A 453 8.13 -38.35 -5.55
N SER A 454 7.92 -37.87 -4.32
CA SER A 454 8.07 -38.64 -3.09
C SER A 454 7.26 -38.02 -1.95
N LYS A 455 6.81 -38.81 -0.97
CA LYS A 455 6.13 -38.31 0.23
C LYS A 455 6.40 -39.18 1.45
N ALA A 456 6.36 -38.60 2.64
CA ALA A 456 6.33 -39.35 3.89
C ALA A 456 4.99 -40.09 4.08
N ASP A 457 5.00 -41.12 4.93
CA ASP A 457 3.80 -41.85 5.31
C ASP A 457 2.78 -40.92 5.97
N GLY A 458 1.52 -41.04 5.56
CA GLY A 458 0.44 -40.16 6.03
C GLY A 458 0.49 -38.70 5.54
N ALA A 459 1.53 -38.28 4.81
CA ALA A 459 1.62 -36.93 4.26
C ALA A 459 0.47 -36.64 3.28
N LYS A 460 -0.20 -35.51 3.47
CA LYS A 460 -1.24 -34.94 2.60
C LYS A 460 -0.65 -33.77 1.80
N LEU A 461 -1.15 -33.57 0.59
CA LEU A 461 -0.88 -32.37 -0.20
C LEU A 461 -2.06 -31.42 -0.04
N LEU A 462 -1.85 -30.27 0.61
CA LEU A 462 -2.88 -29.22 0.65
C LEU A 462 -2.57 -28.16 -0.41
N VAL A 463 -3.61 -27.74 -1.12
CA VAL A 463 -3.58 -26.57 -2.01
C VAL A 463 -4.55 -25.53 -1.47
N LYS A 464 -4.16 -24.26 -1.48
CA LYS A 464 -4.90 -23.19 -0.81
C LYS A 464 -5.04 -21.92 -1.66
N LEU A 465 -6.11 -21.17 -1.37
CA LEU A 465 -6.20 -19.74 -1.64
C LEU A 465 -6.01 -18.96 -0.33
N ASP A 466 -5.30 -17.84 -0.39
CA ASP A 466 -4.89 -17.09 0.80
C ASP A 466 -5.24 -15.61 0.67
N SER A 467 -6.04 -15.12 1.63
CA SER A 467 -6.39 -13.70 1.80
C SER A 467 -5.70 -13.06 3.00
N GLY A 468 -4.70 -13.73 3.56
CA GLY A 468 -4.00 -13.38 4.79
C GLY A 468 -4.47 -14.26 5.95
N TRP A 469 -3.54 -14.93 6.63
CA TRP A 469 -3.85 -15.80 7.77
C TRP A 469 -4.68 -15.09 8.87
N PRO A 470 -5.74 -15.72 9.43
CA PRO A 470 -6.21 -17.09 9.17
C PRO A 470 -7.24 -17.21 8.03
N ALA A 471 -7.51 -16.15 7.27
CA ALA A 471 -8.43 -16.13 6.13
C ALA A 471 -7.85 -16.85 4.91
N VAL A 472 -7.77 -18.18 5.04
CA VAL A 472 -7.25 -19.12 4.05
C VAL A 472 -8.36 -20.14 3.79
N SER A 473 -8.42 -20.71 2.59
CA SER A 473 -9.21 -21.91 2.36
C SER A 473 -8.40 -22.96 1.64
N ASP A 474 -8.46 -24.21 2.11
CA ASP A 474 -7.63 -25.29 1.61
C ASP A 474 -8.40 -26.55 1.22
N VAL A 475 -7.81 -27.31 0.31
CA VAL A 475 -8.28 -28.64 -0.08
C VAL A 475 -7.14 -29.64 -0.05
N SER A 476 -7.44 -30.86 0.41
CA SER A 476 -6.51 -31.99 0.29
C SER A 476 -6.58 -32.59 -1.11
N VAL A 477 -5.50 -32.46 -1.87
CA VAL A 477 -5.35 -33.08 -3.19
C VAL A 477 -5.09 -34.58 -3.02
N PRO A 478 -5.83 -35.47 -3.71
CA PRO A 478 -5.60 -36.91 -3.62
C PRO A 478 -4.20 -37.30 -4.12
N VAL A 479 -3.49 -38.16 -3.40
CA VAL A 479 -2.18 -38.68 -3.81
C VAL A 479 -2.23 -40.20 -3.86
N THR A 480 -2.46 -40.76 -5.05
CA THR A 480 -2.61 -42.23 -5.21
C THR A 480 -1.43 -42.90 -5.91
N ASP A 481 -0.72 -42.23 -6.84
CA ASP A 481 0.42 -42.80 -7.59
C ASP A 481 1.60 -41.82 -7.60
N LEU A 482 2.77 -42.25 -7.12
CA LEU A 482 3.99 -41.44 -7.12
C LEU A 482 4.64 -41.42 -8.51
N GLY A 483 5.23 -40.30 -8.88
CA GLY A 483 5.95 -40.11 -10.15
C GLY A 483 5.06 -40.01 -11.39
N VAL A 484 3.73 -39.96 -11.22
CA VAL A 484 2.75 -39.85 -12.31
C VAL A 484 2.09 -38.48 -12.28
N TRP A 485 2.07 -37.81 -13.43
CA TRP A 485 1.34 -36.54 -13.61
C TRP A 485 -0.17 -36.76 -13.62
N LYS A 486 -0.90 -35.89 -12.92
CA LYS A 486 -2.36 -35.88 -12.85
C LYS A 486 -2.88 -34.44 -12.90
N GLU A 487 -4.03 -34.23 -13.53
CA GLU A 487 -4.76 -32.96 -13.43
C GLU A 487 -5.66 -33.01 -12.19
N TYR A 488 -5.72 -31.90 -11.46
CA TYR A 488 -6.69 -31.66 -10.40
C TYR A 488 -7.53 -30.43 -10.74
N ARG A 489 -8.83 -30.51 -10.45
CA ARG A 489 -9.80 -29.43 -10.64
C ARG A 489 -10.59 -29.24 -9.37
N ILE A 490 -10.83 -27.99 -8.99
CA ILE A 490 -11.73 -27.63 -7.91
C ILE A 490 -12.38 -26.29 -8.21
N THR A 491 -13.68 -26.18 -7.96
CA THR A 491 -14.36 -24.88 -8.08
C THR A 491 -13.87 -23.92 -6.99
N LEU A 492 -13.85 -22.62 -7.28
CA LEU A 492 -13.50 -21.62 -6.28
C LEU A 492 -14.49 -21.67 -5.12
N ASP A 493 -15.78 -21.89 -5.36
CA ASP A 493 -16.79 -22.06 -4.30
C ASP A 493 -16.46 -23.24 -3.38
N ASP A 494 -16.19 -24.43 -3.93
CA ASP A 494 -15.86 -25.62 -3.11
C ASP A 494 -14.57 -25.41 -2.33
N LEU A 495 -13.55 -24.81 -2.95
CA LEU A 495 -12.30 -24.47 -2.26
C LEU A 495 -12.57 -23.51 -1.12
N LEU A 496 -13.30 -22.42 -1.37
CA LEU A 496 -13.64 -21.43 -0.37
C LEU A 496 -14.45 -22.06 0.78
N ASP A 497 -15.45 -22.88 0.47
CA ASP A 497 -16.36 -23.57 1.43
C ASP A 497 -15.66 -24.52 2.39
N ASN A 498 -14.53 -25.11 1.99
CA ASN A 498 -13.72 -25.92 2.91
C ASN A 498 -13.14 -25.13 4.08
N GLY A 499 -12.94 -23.81 3.92
CA GLY A 499 -12.30 -22.96 4.91
C GLY A 499 -10.87 -23.42 5.25
N ASN A 500 -10.34 -22.90 6.35
CA ASN A 500 -9.00 -23.21 6.83
C ASN A 500 -9.02 -24.46 7.73
N SER A 501 -8.34 -25.53 7.32
CA SER A 501 -8.29 -26.77 8.09
C SER A 501 -7.42 -26.70 9.36
N LEU A 502 -6.64 -25.63 9.52
CA LEU A 502 -5.70 -25.42 10.63
C LEU A 502 -6.17 -24.39 11.66
N ALA A 503 -7.12 -23.53 11.32
CA ALA A 503 -7.68 -22.50 12.21
C ALA A 503 -9.07 -22.05 11.74
N ALA A 504 -9.84 -21.41 12.61
CA ALA A 504 -11.11 -20.82 12.18
C ALA A 504 -10.84 -19.63 11.22
N GLY A 505 -11.22 -19.79 9.95
CA GLY A 505 -11.07 -18.77 8.91
C GLY A 505 -11.46 -19.31 7.54
N LYS A 506 -11.67 -18.40 6.60
CA LYS A 506 -12.02 -18.71 5.20
C LYS A 506 -11.45 -17.61 4.31
N ALA A 507 -10.83 -17.97 3.20
CA ALA A 507 -10.36 -17.01 2.21
C ALA A 507 -11.54 -16.23 1.59
N THR A 508 -11.24 -15.07 1.03
CA THR A 508 -12.18 -14.24 0.29
C THR A 508 -11.55 -13.78 -1.02
N LEU A 509 -12.29 -13.90 -2.12
CA LEU A 509 -11.85 -13.38 -3.40
C LEU A 509 -11.65 -11.86 -3.39
N ALA A 510 -12.18 -11.15 -2.40
CA ALA A 510 -12.06 -9.69 -2.30
C ALA A 510 -10.63 -9.17 -2.05
N SER A 511 -9.72 -10.00 -1.52
CA SER A 511 -8.36 -9.60 -1.14
C SER A 511 -7.40 -10.80 -1.12
N ILE A 512 -7.17 -11.41 -2.28
CA ILE A 512 -6.22 -12.51 -2.42
C ILE A 512 -4.79 -11.95 -2.35
N VAL A 513 -3.98 -12.50 -1.45
CA VAL A 513 -2.54 -12.18 -1.31
C VAL A 513 -1.66 -13.23 -1.97
N ASN A 514 -2.07 -14.50 -1.92
CA ASN A 514 -1.41 -15.60 -2.62
C ASN A 514 -2.45 -16.40 -3.43
N THR A 515 -2.25 -16.47 -4.75
CA THR A 515 -3.23 -17.03 -5.70
C THR A 515 -3.17 -18.55 -5.81
N PHE A 516 -2.06 -19.15 -5.39
CA PHE A 516 -1.87 -20.59 -5.34
C PHE A 516 -0.85 -20.92 -4.25
N VAL A 517 -1.29 -21.60 -3.19
CA VAL A 517 -0.41 -22.03 -2.08
C VAL A 517 -0.33 -23.53 -2.05
N VAL A 518 0.88 -24.07 -1.92
CA VAL A 518 1.15 -25.49 -1.76
C VAL A 518 1.73 -25.75 -0.36
N ASP A 519 1.02 -26.56 0.41
CA ASP A 519 1.35 -26.86 1.81
C ASP A 519 1.28 -28.37 2.08
N PRO A 520 2.35 -29.12 1.77
CA PRO A 520 2.42 -30.52 2.14
C PRO A 520 2.42 -30.67 3.66
N SER A 521 1.62 -31.55 4.24
CA SER A 521 1.48 -31.67 5.70
C SER A 521 2.70 -32.27 6.41
N ALA A 522 3.65 -32.80 5.64
CA ALA A 522 4.91 -33.40 6.09
C ALA A 522 5.88 -33.43 4.90
N ALA A 523 7.02 -34.13 5.03
CA ALA A 523 8.02 -34.20 3.97
C ALA A 523 7.43 -34.70 2.64
N MET A 524 7.63 -33.93 1.57
CA MET A 524 7.12 -34.20 0.24
C MET A 524 7.96 -33.49 -0.83
N ASN A 525 8.14 -34.16 -1.97
CA ASN A 525 8.67 -33.58 -3.19
C ASN A 525 7.56 -33.66 -4.25
N VAL A 526 7.12 -32.51 -4.75
CA VAL A 526 5.98 -32.40 -5.67
C VAL A 526 6.27 -31.34 -6.73
N SER A 527 5.92 -31.64 -7.98
CA SER A 527 6.04 -30.72 -9.11
C SER A 527 4.66 -30.30 -9.62
N PHE A 528 4.53 -29.07 -10.10
CA PHE A 528 3.31 -28.48 -10.65
C PHE A 528 3.55 -27.88 -12.03
N ASP A 529 2.51 -27.93 -12.85
CA ASP A 529 2.49 -27.42 -14.21
C ASP A 529 1.06 -26.98 -14.57
N ASN A 530 0.89 -26.18 -15.62
CA ASN A 530 -0.42 -25.72 -16.12
C ASN A 530 -1.36 -25.15 -15.04
N VAL A 531 -0.82 -24.38 -14.07
CA VAL A 531 -1.60 -23.81 -12.96
C VAL A 531 -2.39 -22.62 -13.47
N ARG A 532 -3.72 -22.67 -13.36
CA ARG A 532 -4.62 -21.66 -13.92
C ARG A 532 -5.97 -21.60 -13.23
N ILE A 533 -6.68 -20.49 -13.40
CA ILE A 533 -8.11 -20.42 -13.13
C ILE A 533 -8.85 -20.32 -14.46
N GLU A 534 -9.81 -21.23 -14.65
CA GLU A 534 -10.77 -21.19 -15.76
C GLU A 534 -12.14 -20.79 -15.20
N GLY A 535 -12.66 -19.64 -15.62
CA GLY A 535 -14.05 -19.29 -15.42
C GLY A 535 -14.88 -19.97 -16.51
N LYS A 536 -16.16 -20.23 -16.25
CA LYS A 536 -17.06 -20.38 -17.40
C LYS A 536 -16.96 -19.09 -18.20
N ALA A 537 -16.61 -19.18 -19.49
CA ALA A 537 -16.85 -18.09 -20.42
C ALA A 537 -18.25 -17.59 -20.09
N SER A 538 -18.35 -16.33 -19.65
CA SER A 538 -19.58 -15.79 -19.07
C SER A 538 -20.73 -16.26 -19.95
N SER A 539 -21.72 -16.95 -19.41
CA SER A 539 -22.94 -17.29 -20.14
C SER A 539 -23.78 -16.02 -20.46
N GLY A 540 -23.15 -14.85 -20.51
CA GLY A 540 -23.62 -13.74 -21.31
C GLY A 540 -23.36 -14.11 -22.76
N VAL A 541 -24.43 -14.16 -23.55
CA VAL A 541 -24.44 -14.18 -25.02
C VAL A 541 -23.04 -14.01 -25.61
N ASP A 542 -22.47 -15.06 -26.22
CA ASP A 542 -21.25 -14.95 -27.01
C ASP A 542 -21.42 -13.74 -27.94
N GLU A 543 -20.80 -12.61 -27.60
CA GLU A 543 -21.05 -11.36 -28.32
C GLU A 543 -20.61 -11.49 -29.78
N PHE A 544 -19.66 -12.38 -30.04
CA PHE A 544 -19.18 -12.75 -31.36
C PHE A 544 -20.21 -13.58 -32.13
N ALA A 545 -21.22 -14.16 -31.50
CA ALA A 545 -22.32 -14.90 -32.14
C ALA A 545 -23.54 -14.04 -32.51
N LYS A 546 -23.49 -12.70 -32.29
CA LYS A 546 -24.61 -11.79 -32.58
C LYS A 546 -24.86 -11.65 -34.09
N LEU A 547 -25.89 -12.35 -34.58
CA LEU A 547 -26.49 -12.12 -35.91
C LEU A 547 -27.42 -10.89 -35.89
N PRO A 548 -27.61 -10.18 -37.01
CA PRO A 548 -27.02 -10.42 -38.33
C PRO A 548 -25.67 -9.69 -38.53
N LEU A 549 -25.14 -9.01 -37.50
CA LEU A 549 -23.96 -8.15 -37.61
C LEU A 549 -23.18 -8.15 -36.29
N PHE A 550 -21.87 -8.39 -36.39
CA PHE A 550 -20.91 -8.15 -35.33
C PHE A 550 -19.73 -7.32 -35.86
N THR A 551 -19.56 -6.10 -35.37
CA THR A 551 -18.44 -5.22 -35.75
C THR A 551 -17.22 -5.53 -34.88
N LEU A 552 -16.07 -5.78 -35.49
CA LEU A 552 -14.78 -5.97 -34.80
C LEU A 552 -14.05 -4.62 -34.65
N TYR A 553 -14.10 -3.80 -35.70
CA TYR A 553 -13.48 -2.48 -35.75
C TYR A 553 -14.24 -1.57 -36.72
N ASP A 554 -14.44 -0.32 -36.33
CA ASP A 554 -14.95 0.79 -37.14
C ASP A 554 -14.21 2.04 -36.66
N THR A 555 -14.79 2.84 -35.75
CA THR A 555 -14.08 3.96 -35.12
C THR A 555 -13.29 3.60 -33.86
N SER A 556 -13.47 2.37 -33.38
CA SER A 556 -12.78 1.79 -32.22
C SER A 556 -12.86 0.26 -32.24
N ILE A 557 -11.94 -0.40 -31.54
CA ILE A 557 -11.99 -1.85 -31.31
C ILE A 557 -13.25 -2.21 -30.50
N ALA A 558 -13.95 -3.27 -30.90
CA ALA A 558 -15.16 -3.73 -30.23
C ALA A 558 -14.90 -4.26 -28.81
N SER A 559 -15.93 -4.20 -27.95
CA SER A 559 -15.85 -4.77 -26.61
C SER A 559 -15.51 -6.27 -26.67
N GLY A 560 -14.69 -6.74 -25.74
CA GLY A 560 -14.20 -8.12 -25.73
C GLY A 560 -13.04 -8.40 -26.70
N LEU A 561 -12.60 -7.43 -27.51
CA LEU A 561 -11.43 -7.55 -28.39
C LEU A 561 -10.29 -6.63 -27.98
N GLN A 562 -9.08 -7.09 -28.27
CA GLN A 562 -7.87 -6.26 -28.30
C GLN A 562 -7.12 -6.52 -29.61
N VAL A 563 -6.19 -5.63 -29.95
CA VAL A 563 -5.30 -5.82 -31.10
C VAL A 563 -3.89 -6.12 -30.59
N GLN A 564 -3.30 -7.17 -31.15
CA GLN A 564 -1.93 -7.58 -30.89
C GLN A 564 -1.18 -7.79 -32.21
N SER A 565 0.12 -8.00 -32.12
CA SER A 565 0.96 -8.32 -33.27
C SER A 565 1.96 -9.41 -32.91
N TYR A 566 2.18 -10.33 -33.84
CA TYR A 566 3.35 -11.19 -33.82
C TYR A 566 4.48 -10.41 -34.51
N ASN A 567 5.47 -9.97 -33.74
CA ASN A 567 6.53 -9.06 -34.22
C ASN A 567 7.93 -9.55 -33.82
N PRO A 568 8.35 -10.74 -34.28
CA PRO A 568 9.61 -11.36 -33.85
C PRO A 568 10.86 -10.55 -34.26
N SER A 569 10.77 -9.75 -35.32
CA SER A 569 11.89 -8.97 -35.86
C SER A 569 11.82 -7.47 -35.56
N GLY A 570 10.77 -7.01 -34.87
CA GLY A 570 10.54 -5.58 -34.64
C GLY A 570 10.19 -4.78 -35.90
N GLN A 571 9.83 -5.44 -37.01
CA GLN A 571 9.63 -4.83 -38.33
C GLN A 571 8.16 -4.61 -38.71
N ILE A 572 7.21 -4.89 -37.82
CA ILE A 572 5.80 -4.54 -37.97
C ILE A 572 5.38 -3.54 -36.89
N SER A 573 4.54 -2.58 -37.26
CA SER A 573 3.90 -1.64 -36.34
C SER A 573 2.44 -1.44 -36.70
N SER A 574 1.64 -1.10 -35.70
CA SER A 574 0.21 -0.84 -35.87
C SER A 574 -0.26 0.33 -35.00
N SER A 575 -1.18 1.14 -35.54
CA SER A 575 -1.71 2.31 -34.83
C SER A 575 -3.05 2.77 -35.42
N GLU A 576 -3.93 3.35 -34.60
CA GLU A 576 -5.05 4.14 -35.12
C GLU A 576 -4.55 5.46 -35.71
N VAL A 577 -5.03 5.84 -36.89
CA VAL A 577 -4.73 7.12 -37.55
C VAL A 577 -6.01 7.72 -38.15
N ASP A 578 -6.03 9.03 -38.36
CA ASP A 578 -7.14 9.70 -39.05
C ASP A 578 -6.87 9.75 -40.57
N ASP A 579 -7.75 9.17 -41.38
CA ASP A 579 -7.70 9.18 -42.87
C ASP A 579 -8.56 10.30 -43.49
N GLY A 580 -9.02 11.26 -42.67
CA GLY A 580 -9.85 12.38 -43.08
C GLY A 580 -11.26 11.94 -43.45
N ALA A 581 -11.47 11.54 -44.71
CA ALA A 581 -12.80 11.19 -45.23
C ALA A 581 -13.39 9.90 -44.64
N HIS A 582 -12.53 8.99 -44.15
CA HIS A 582 -12.93 7.72 -43.52
C HIS A 582 -12.81 7.77 -41.99
N GLY A 583 -12.47 8.93 -41.42
CA GLY A 583 -12.29 9.07 -39.97
C GLY A 583 -11.13 8.22 -39.45
N LYS A 584 -11.33 7.57 -38.30
CA LYS A 584 -10.30 6.74 -37.64
C LYS A 584 -10.17 5.39 -38.31
N VAL A 585 -9.02 5.11 -38.89
CA VAL A 585 -8.69 3.83 -39.52
C VAL A 585 -7.53 3.15 -38.81
N PHE A 586 -7.42 1.83 -38.96
CA PHE A 586 -6.34 1.07 -38.37
C PHE A 586 -5.18 0.93 -39.36
N LYS A 587 -4.02 1.50 -39.04
CA LYS A 587 -2.81 1.47 -39.86
C LYS A 587 -1.90 0.32 -39.48
N VAL A 588 -1.35 -0.36 -40.48
CA VAL A 588 -0.29 -1.37 -40.31
C VAL A 588 0.87 -1.06 -41.25
N VAL A 589 2.09 -1.02 -40.71
CA VAL A 589 3.32 -0.87 -41.48
C VAL A 589 4.21 -2.07 -41.22
N LYS A 590 4.53 -2.82 -42.27
CA LYS A 590 5.48 -3.94 -42.25
C LYS A 590 6.66 -3.62 -43.16
N THR A 591 7.87 -3.72 -42.64
CA THR A 591 9.11 -3.44 -43.38
C THR A 591 9.99 -4.67 -43.61
N GLY A 592 9.62 -5.80 -43.01
CA GLY A 592 10.34 -7.07 -43.06
C GLY A 592 9.50 -8.24 -43.60
N PRO A 593 10.06 -9.47 -43.62
CA PRO A 593 9.36 -10.66 -44.12
C PRO A 593 8.36 -11.25 -43.10
N ASP A 594 8.63 -11.13 -41.79
CA ASP A 594 7.90 -11.85 -40.75
C ASP A 594 6.96 -10.93 -39.94
N GLY A 595 5.90 -11.52 -39.41
CA GLY A 595 4.96 -10.86 -38.50
C GLY A 595 3.59 -10.55 -39.09
N ASN A 596 2.62 -10.37 -38.21
CA ASN A 596 1.21 -10.10 -38.51
C ASN A 596 0.56 -9.25 -37.41
N VAL A 597 -0.63 -8.73 -37.69
CA VAL A 597 -1.48 -8.00 -36.73
C VAL A 597 -2.82 -8.72 -36.64
N PHE A 598 -3.36 -8.86 -35.43
CA PHE A 598 -4.59 -9.60 -35.25
C PHE A 598 -5.48 -9.06 -34.13
N PHE A 599 -6.78 -9.29 -34.29
CA PHE A 599 -7.82 -9.00 -33.31
C PHE A 599 -8.08 -10.27 -32.52
N ASN A 600 -7.65 -10.29 -31.26
CA ASN A 600 -7.85 -11.44 -30.39
C ASN A 600 -8.91 -11.17 -29.32
N VAL A 601 -9.61 -12.25 -28.96
CA VAL A 601 -10.61 -12.24 -27.92
C VAL A 601 -9.93 -12.15 -26.55
N ILE A 602 -10.31 -11.14 -25.76
CA ILE A 602 -9.75 -10.90 -24.43
C ILE A 602 -10.23 -11.98 -23.44
N SER A 603 -11.47 -12.41 -23.60
CA SER A 603 -12.18 -13.27 -22.65
C SER A 603 -12.33 -14.71 -23.15
N GLY A 604 -11.25 -15.37 -23.57
CA GLY A 604 -11.25 -16.76 -24.04
C GLY A 604 -11.73 -16.93 -25.49
N PRO A 605 -11.75 -18.15 -26.04
CA PRO A 605 -12.06 -18.33 -27.44
C PRO A 605 -13.55 -18.07 -27.77
N ALA A 606 -13.83 -17.45 -28.91
CA ALA A 606 -15.16 -17.19 -29.46
C ALA A 606 -15.75 -18.42 -30.16
N ASN A 607 -17.08 -18.59 -30.08
CA ASN A 607 -17.82 -19.62 -30.80
C ASN A 607 -18.59 -19.02 -32.00
N LEU A 608 -17.96 -19.11 -33.17
CA LEU A 608 -18.50 -18.66 -34.44
C LEU A 608 -19.33 -19.71 -35.19
N ASN A 609 -19.77 -20.81 -34.56
CA ASN A 609 -20.55 -21.86 -35.25
C ASN A 609 -21.81 -21.30 -35.94
N HIS A 610 -22.43 -20.27 -35.38
CA HIS A 610 -23.61 -19.61 -35.94
C HIS A 610 -23.35 -18.89 -37.26
N TRP A 611 -22.09 -18.55 -37.56
CA TRP A 611 -21.68 -17.91 -38.82
C TRP A 611 -21.28 -18.91 -39.90
N SER A 612 -21.05 -20.18 -39.57
CA SER A 612 -20.53 -21.20 -40.50
C SER A 612 -21.30 -21.24 -41.83
N ALA A 613 -22.63 -21.31 -41.80
CA ALA A 613 -23.46 -21.46 -43.01
C ALA A 613 -23.87 -20.15 -43.68
N LYS A 614 -23.73 -19.01 -43.00
CA LYS A 614 -24.36 -17.74 -43.40
C LYS A 614 -23.51 -16.49 -43.16
N GLY A 615 -22.29 -16.60 -42.67
CA GLY A 615 -21.46 -15.45 -42.32
C GLY A 615 -20.52 -15.02 -43.44
N GLU A 616 -20.32 -13.71 -43.57
CA GLU A 616 -19.23 -13.11 -44.33
C GLU A 616 -18.39 -12.22 -43.41
N LEU A 617 -17.07 -12.39 -43.43
CA LEU A 617 -16.12 -11.41 -42.92
C LEU A 617 -15.97 -10.29 -43.95
N VAL A 618 -16.28 -9.07 -43.55
CA VAL A 618 -16.27 -7.87 -44.39
C VAL A 618 -15.31 -6.85 -43.80
N PHE A 619 -14.49 -6.23 -44.63
CA PHE A 619 -13.59 -5.16 -44.22
C PHE A 619 -13.23 -4.28 -45.43
N ASP A 620 -12.96 -3.01 -45.16
CA ASP A 620 -12.43 -2.07 -46.14
C ASP A 620 -10.91 -2.00 -45.99
N PHE A 621 -10.20 -1.95 -47.11
CA PHE A 621 -8.74 -2.00 -47.11
C PHE A 621 -8.15 -1.10 -48.19
N LYS A 622 -7.09 -0.37 -47.85
CA LYS A 622 -6.33 0.50 -48.74
C LYS A 622 -4.83 0.26 -48.56
N VAL A 623 -4.12 0.14 -49.69
CA VAL A 623 -2.67 0.06 -49.72
C VAL A 623 -2.08 1.44 -49.98
N ASN A 624 -1.25 1.94 -49.09
CA ASN A 624 -0.50 3.19 -49.28
C ASN A 624 0.80 2.93 -50.07
N SER A 625 1.49 1.82 -49.77
CA SER A 625 2.65 1.35 -50.54
C SER A 625 2.90 -0.14 -50.31
N LYS A 626 3.55 -0.82 -51.26
CA LYS A 626 3.88 -2.26 -51.17
C LYS A 626 5.15 -2.61 -51.94
N ALA A 627 5.88 -3.63 -51.48
CA ALA A 627 6.91 -4.28 -52.27
C ALA A 627 6.29 -5.13 -53.40
N ALA A 628 7.07 -5.37 -54.47
CA ALA A 628 6.68 -6.27 -55.54
C ALA A 628 6.34 -7.67 -54.98
N ASP A 629 5.36 -8.34 -55.58
CA ASP A 629 4.90 -9.69 -55.24
C ASP A 629 4.33 -9.87 -53.81
N THR A 630 4.12 -8.78 -53.07
CA THR A 630 3.47 -8.82 -51.75
C THR A 630 2.05 -9.39 -51.89
N LYS A 631 1.73 -10.38 -51.07
CA LYS A 631 0.39 -10.95 -50.90
C LYS A 631 -0.17 -10.55 -49.54
N LEU A 632 -1.48 -10.55 -49.41
CA LEU A 632 -2.16 -10.39 -48.13
C LEU A 632 -2.95 -11.64 -47.79
N LEU A 633 -2.60 -12.26 -46.66
CA LEU A 633 -3.37 -13.36 -46.09
C LEU A 633 -4.29 -12.79 -45.01
N ILE A 634 -5.57 -13.15 -45.10
CA ILE A 634 -6.55 -12.95 -44.04
C ILE A 634 -6.80 -14.30 -43.38
N LYS A 635 -6.70 -14.34 -42.04
CA LYS A 635 -6.81 -15.60 -41.30
C LYS A 635 -7.80 -15.52 -40.15
N MET A 636 -8.34 -16.68 -39.80
CA MET A 636 -8.94 -16.98 -38.50
C MET A 636 -8.09 -18.04 -37.80
N ASP A 637 -7.91 -17.90 -36.50
CA ASP A 637 -7.00 -18.73 -35.71
C ASP A 637 -7.69 -19.22 -34.43
N SER A 638 -7.54 -20.50 -34.12
CA SER A 638 -8.03 -21.16 -32.90
C SER A 638 -6.89 -21.81 -32.10
N GLY A 639 -5.68 -21.26 -32.24
CA GLY A 639 -4.44 -21.76 -31.69
C GLY A 639 -3.66 -22.60 -32.71
N TRP A 640 -2.39 -22.24 -32.94
CA TRP A 640 -1.50 -22.97 -33.85
C TRP A 640 -1.45 -24.48 -33.52
N PRO A 641 -1.53 -25.38 -34.52
CA PRO A 641 -1.56 -25.13 -35.97
C PRO A 641 -2.97 -24.93 -36.56
N ASN A 642 -4.03 -24.83 -35.74
CA ASN A 642 -5.43 -24.71 -36.17
C ASN A 642 -5.77 -23.29 -36.66
N VAL A 643 -5.22 -22.96 -37.83
CA VAL A 643 -5.42 -21.71 -38.55
C VAL A 643 -6.12 -22.03 -39.86
N SER A 644 -6.99 -21.13 -40.33
CA SER A 644 -7.45 -21.14 -41.71
C SER A 644 -7.25 -19.78 -42.34
N ASP A 645 -6.76 -19.76 -43.59
CA ASP A 645 -6.40 -18.52 -44.27
C ASP A 645 -6.85 -18.46 -45.73
N VAL A 646 -6.97 -17.23 -46.23
CA VAL A 646 -7.22 -16.95 -47.64
C VAL A 646 -6.32 -15.81 -48.09
N THR A 647 -5.75 -15.95 -49.29
CA THR A 647 -5.05 -14.84 -49.94
C THR A 647 -6.06 -13.93 -50.64
N VAL A 648 -6.09 -12.65 -50.27
CA VAL A 648 -6.91 -11.63 -50.95
C VAL A 648 -6.05 -10.82 -51.93
N PRO A 649 -6.58 -10.44 -53.12
CA PRO A 649 -5.84 -9.61 -54.06
C PRO A 649 -5.67 -8.21 -53.49
N LEU A 650 -4.48 -7.61 -53.59
CA LEU A 650 -4.25 -6.23 -53.15
C LEU A 650 -4.90 -5.23 -54.12
N PRO A 651 -5.52 -4.15 -53.60
CA PRO A 651 -6.08 -3.10 -54.44
C PRO A 651 -4.98 -2.26 -55.09
N ALA A 652 -5.38 -1.38 -56.01
CA ALA A 652 -4.50 -0.34 -56.53
C ALA A 652 -4.07 0.61 -55.40
N ASP A 653 -2.85 1.16 -55.51
CA ASP A 653 -2.31 2.03 -54.46
C ASP A 653 -3.20 3.28 -54.28
N GLY A 654 -3.53 3.60 -53.03
CA GLY A 654 -4.39 4.70 -52.64
C GLY A 654 -5.89 4.45 -52.81
N VAL A 655 -6.31 3.28 -53.30
CA VAL A 655 -7.74 2.96 -53.54
C VAL A 655 -8.28 2.10 -52.38
N TRP A 656 -9.38 2.57 -51.78
CA TRP A 656 -10.17 1.78 -50.83
C TRP A 656 -10.97 0.70 -51.56
N THR A 657 -10.96 -0.52 -51.05
CA THR A 657 -11.70 -1.66 -51.60
C THR A 657 -12.32 -2.47 -50.46
N GLU A 658 -13.63 -2.76 -50.57
CA GLU A 658 -14.34 -3.66 -49.66
C GLU A 658 -14.08 -5.11 -50.07
N TYR A 659 -13.70 -5.94 -49.10
CA TYR A 659 -13.56 -7.38 -49.25
C TYR A 659 -14.68 -8.09 -48.49
N ARG A 660 -15.16 -9.20 -49.06
CA ARG A 660 -16.14 -10.10 -48.45
C ARG A 660 -15.64 -11.53 -48.57
N ILE A 661 -15.49 -12.21 -47.45
CA ILE A 661 -14.97 -13.58 -47.37
C ILE A 661 -16.00 -14.42 -46.62
N GLY A 662 -16.55 -15.46 -47.26
CA GLY A 662 -17.44 -16.40 -46.58
C GLY A 662 -16.73 -17.09 -45.42
N VAL A 663 -17.36 -17.15 -44.24
CA VAL A 663 -16.75 -17.79 -43.06
C VAL A 663 -16.51 -19.28 -43.32
N ALA A 664 -17.46 -20.00 -43.96
CA ALA A 664 -17.22 -21.38 -44.41
C ALA A 664 -16.02 -21.48 -45.36
N ASP A 665 -15.97 -20.64 -46.39
CA ASP A 665 -14.90 -20.68 -47.39
C ASP A 665 -13.52 -20.41 -46.76
N LEU A 666 -13.46 -19.49 -45.80
CA LEU A 666 -12.25 -19.21 -45.05
C LEU A 666 -11.81 -20.44 -44.24
N ILE A 667 -12.72 -21.09 -43.52
CA ILE A 667 -12.42 -22.26 -42.71
C ILE A 667 -11.99 -23.45 -43.58
N ASP A 668 -12.68 -23.71 -44.68
CA ASP A 668 -12.44 -24.83 -45.59
C ASP A 668 -11.06 -24.77 -46.28
N ASN A 669 -10.47 -23.58 -46.43
CA ASN A 669 -9.13 -23.44 -46.99
C ASN A 669 -8.03 -24.02 -46.08
N GLY A 670 -8.27 -24.10 -44.76
CA GLY A 670 -7.26 -24.52 -43.79
C GLY A 670 -6.00 -23.67 -43.81
N ASN A 671 -4.97 -24.13 -43.11
CA ASN A 671 -3.67 -23.46 -43.02
C ASN A 671 -2.88 -23.70 -44.32
N SER A 672 -2.54 -22.62 -45.04
CA SER A 672 -1.77 -22.70 -46.28
C SER A 672 -0.28 -23.01 -46.06
N VAL A 673 0.19 -23.01 -44.81
CA VAL A 673 1.58 -23.34 -44.45
C VAL A 673 1.83 -24.84 -44.53
N SER A 674 2.72 -25.24 -45.44
CA SER A 674 2.96 -26.65 -45.79
C SER A 674 3.54 -27.54 -44.69
N CYS A 675 4.28 -26.97 -43.73
CA CYS A 675 4.90 -27.75 -42.66
C CYS A 675 3.91 -28.22 -41.57
N CYS A 676 2.78 -27.53 -41.42
CA CYS A 676 1.86 -27.70 -40.30
C CYS A 676 0.40 -27.50 -40.74
N PRO A 677 -0.21 -28.46 -41.46
CA PRO A 677 -1.61 -28.35 -41.84
C PRO A 677 -2.50 -28.36 -40.60
N GLY A 678 -3.50 -27.48 -40.58
CA GLY A 678 -4.52 -27.39 -39.54
C GLY A 678 -5.73 -26.62 -40.07
N ILE A 679 -6.84 -26.66 -39.34
CA ILE A 679 -8.08 -25.98 -39.70
C ILE A 679 -8.58 -25.26 -38.46
N ALA A 680 -8.90 -23.97 -38.58
CA ALA A 680 -9.46 -23.21 -37.48
C ALA A 680 -10.81 -23.79 -37.02
N LYS A 681 -10.98 -23.92 -35.71
CA LYS A 681 -12.17 -24.47 -35.09
C LYS A 681 -13.12 -23.35 -34.73
N LEU A 682 -14.24 -23.28 -35.42
CA LEU A 682 -15.23 -22.21 -35.23
C LEU A 682 -15.77 -22.12 -33.79
N ASN A 683 -15.83 -23.22 -33.05
CA ASN A 683 -16.27 -23.21 -31.66
C ASN A 683 -15.20 -22.71 -30.66
N SER A 684 -14.00 -22.36 -31.14
CA SER A 684 -12.90 -21.95 -30.28
C SER A 684 -11.93 -20.95 -30.94
N ILE A 685 -12.43 -19.95 -31.66
CA ILE A 685 -11.61 -18.95 -32.36
C ILE A 685 -10.97 -17.97 -31.35
N THR A 686 -9.64 -17.87 -31.35
CA THR A 686 -8.90 -16.94 -30.49
C THR A 686 -8.58 -15.63 -31.20
N ASN A 687 -8.26 -15.69 -32.51
CA ASN A 687 -8.04 -14.52 -33.35
C ASN A 687 -9.10 -14.46 -34.47
N LEU A 688 -10.02 -13.51 -34.37
CA LEU A 688 -11.17 -13.39 -35.29
C LEU A 688 -10.79 -12.79 -36.65
N PHE A 689 -9.74 -11.97 -36.67
CA PHE A 689 -9.23 -11.32 -37.87
C PHE A 689 -7.71 -11.17 -37.74
N VAL A 690 -6.97 -11.89 -38.58
CA VAL A 690 -5.51 -11.80 -38.70
C VAL A 690 -5.14 -11.21 -40.06
N MET A 691 -4.37 -10.13 -40.06
CA MET A 691 -3.77 -9.54 -41.24
C MET A 691 -2.29 -9.95 -41.33
N GLU A 692 -1.95 -10.74 -42.35
CA GLU A 692 -0.57 -11.19 -42.56
C GLU A 692 -0.10 -10.88 -43.99
N PRO A 693 0.58 -9.74 -44.20
CA PRO A 693 1.25 -9.44 -45.46
C PRO A 693 2.49 -10.33 -45.64
N SER A 694 2.72 -10.87 -46.83
CA SER A 694 3.91 -11.71 -47.12
C SER A 694 5.20 -10.91 -47.35
N GLY A 695 5.13 -9.59 -47.36
CA GLY A 695 6.23 -8.69 -47.68
C GLY A 695 6.00 -7.28 -47.12
N ALA A 696 6.91 -6.36 -47.43
CA ALA A 696 6.84 -5.00 -46.92
C ALA A 696 5.62 -4.24 -47.49
N ILE A 697 4.86 -3.60 -46.61
CA ILE A 697 3.61 -2.93 -46.95
C ILE A 697 3.28 -1.81 -45.94
N ASP A 698 2.68 -0.72 -46.42
CA ASP A 698 2.00 0.30 -45.60
C ASP A 698 0.52 0.29 -46.01
N VAL A 699 -0.36 -0.01 -45.06
CA VAL A 699 -1.79 -0.21 -45.31
C VAL A 699 -2.63 0.42 -44.22
N VAL A 700 -3.88 0.70 -44.56
CA VAL A 700 -4.93 1.00 -43.60
C VAL A 700 -6.15 0.13 -43.88
N PHE A 701 -6.89 -0.20 -42.84
CA PHE A 701 -8.17 -0.90 -42.95
C PHE A 701 -9.20 -0.32 -41.98
N ASP A 702 -10.46 -0.54 -42.31
CA ASP A 702 -11.60 -0.02 -41.58
C ASP A 702 -12.83 -0.93 -41.75
N ASN A 703 -13.89 -0.69 -40.99
CA ASN A 703 -15.19 -1.38 -41.07
C ASN A 703 -15.09 -2.91 -41.02
N VAL A 704 -14.21 -3.46 -40.17
CA VAL A 704 -14.04 -4.91 -40.00
C VAL A 704 -15.23 -5.48 -39.24
N ARG A 705 -15.99 -6.40 -39.86
CA ARG A 705 -17.25 -6.92 -39.33
C ARG A 705 -17.60 -8.30 -39.86
N LEU A 706 -18.32 -9.10 -39.08
CA LEU A 706 -19.04 -10.29 -39.52
C LEU A 706 -20.48 -9.91 -39.85
N VAL A 707 -20.98 -10.27 -41.03
CA VAL A 707 -22.36 -10.01 -41.47
C VAL A 707 -23.06 -11.28 -41.93
N GLU A 708 -24.38 -11.35 -41.76
CA GLU A 708 -25.18 -12.40 -42.38
C GLU A 708 -25.24 -12.16 -43.90
N LYS A 709 -24.85 -13.19 -44.66
CA LYS A 709 -24.86 -13.26 -46.12
C LYS A 709 -26.29 -13.00 -46.61
N GLN A 710 -26.44 -11.94 -47.41
CA GLN A 710 -27.73 -11.54 -47.98
C GLN A 710 -28.20 -12.48 -49.09
#